data_AF-A0A3L7VJS9-F1
#
_entry.id   AF-A0A3L7VJS9-F1
#
_cell.length_a   1.000
_cell.length_b   1.000
_cell.length_c   1.000
_cell.angle_alpha   90.00
_cell.angle_beta   90.00
_cell.angle_gamma   90.00
#
_symmetry.space_group_name_H-M   'P 1'
#
loop_
_entity.id
_entity.type
_entity.pdbx_description
1 polymer ?
#
loop_
_entity_poly.entity_id
_entity_poly.type
_entity_poly.pdbx_seq_one_letter_code
_entity_poly.pdbx_strand_id
1 'polypeptide(L)'
;PGDSPETKAEERKRQAIFLGLLGRGREQQGRLLDAVKAYELLSAVVDAGMYFTPSDDTPLSISADALSRGRLLSMFSSAKPKERTELEAWLGARLLELKTTPVGDEKTRVQKLNNFALAFGGLFEAGRAASIELARPAAEAGSKVELVLAERLLAGAQGGTWPADQAALGLDLEAKIYASRQLVPDAAQVLTEAAKRYPDRMVRPGMTARRVLDELAADRRFLPYLAEPNAIAPNGPIKVIEERSNNVPRQTVLHPVIRQGPAPVWFDRHQFHLQNTNQSGNLTLKAFSQVTGETWDLALGGPSMHQNLMAGTNPGAKRQPFVYQTSGHLMILWIANMVHGIDPVGRKLLWEVNLVTGKSNPAIDGKTSASTPATKVRPIGSQPNFNSQPNFNQNSYMIDPVDGMLVQYREDGWKQRVGMAGPIVDGVIPLLGRDGLSGHDIVTGRMLWTRNDIRTDYLIVGQEGGIMFLVQTNTDGTPAGSKAVRALDGGLVTKADFSLAYKHRVLMSGSRILALLPQKNADKNPNSVATPPRLVVVDMNSGKEVLSRELALGTRAAITELGGFAGLIGLQGEVEIVSLPDGKTLHKVTVEPSHVEKTAIHLVADANRIYLIPNKPTEQLMGGVQSNFMGQLMLKLLPTNGEVYAFEQLTGKLAWRNTLVNQLMILDRFEELPMVLFTSRFNRLVNIQNARSVVATVGLKSYDKRTGKLIVDKDFGQQAQPFHGFVVDLRLGRLDLMDYQNRISFLWGPGLALGEGAKLASGPSVDSRPPSTNALNLDIAINGFPILLGGVQFNQVIRRGVPIPVQPVIKPEVFPPVPQKPNRIVVPPQKPPAEPKPNSR
;
A
#
# COMPACT_ATOMS: atom_id res chain seq x y z
N PRO A 1 45.90 4.97 35.14
CA PRO A 1 44.43 5.06 35.23
C PRO A 1 43.80 4.87 33.85
N GLY A 2 43.26 3.69 33.55
CA GLY A 2 42.54 3.46 32.29
C GLY A 2 41.08 3.89 32.42
N ASP A 3 40.56 4.65 31.45
CA ASP A 3 39.19 5.16 31.51
C ASP A 3 38.17 4.01 31.48
N SER A 4 37.17 4.10 32.34
CA SER A 4 36.12 3.09 32.39
C SER A 4 35.25 3.14 31.11
N PRO A 5 34.50 2.07 30.79
CA PRO A 5 33.52 2.11 29.71
C PRO A 5 32.51 3.26 29.86
N GLU A 6 32.17 3.62 31.09
CA GLU A 6 31.25 4.71 31.42
C GLU A 6 31.89 6.08 31.13
N THR A 7 33.17 6.28 31.49
CA THR A 7 33.92 7.51 31.15
C THR A 7 33.94 7.73 29.63
N LYS A 8 34.21 6.68 28.85
CA LYS A 8 34.25 6.75 27.37
C LYS A 8 32.87 6.90 26.71
N ALA A 9 31.80 6.57 27.42
CA ALA A 9 30.42 6.80 26.97
C ALA A 9 29.98 8.25 27.26
N GLU A 10 30.29 8.77 28.45
CA GLU A 10 30.00 10.15 28.83
C GLU A 10 30.86 11.16 28.04
N GLU A 11 32.11 10.83 27.70
CA GLU A 11 32.95 11.63 26.80
C GLU A 11 32.34 11.75 25.40
N ARG A 12 32.01 10.61 24.75
CA ARG A 12 31.29 10.58 23.46
C ARG A 12 30.00 11.39 23.52
N LYS A 13 29.25 11.28 24.62
CA LYS A 13 28.00 12.02 24.83
C LYS A 13 28.22 13.53 24.86
N ARG A 14 29.25 14.01 25.57
CA ARG A 14 29.62 15.44 25.60
C ARG A 14 30.11 15.91 24.23
N GLN A 15 30.94 15.13 23.55
CA GLN A 15 31.46 15.43 22.22
C GLN A 15 30.31 15.59 21.20
N ALA A 16 29.33 14.68 21.21
CA ALA A 16 28.20 14.73 20.30
C ALA A 16 27.23 15.89 20.63
N ILE A 17 26.97 16.20 21.90
CA ILE A 17 26.21 17.40 22.29
C ILE A 17 26.92 18.68 21.78
N PHE A 18 28.24 18.77 21.96
CA PHE A 18 29.05 19.88 21.45
C PHE A 18 28.98 20.00 19.92
N LEU A 19 29.11 18.90 19.18
CA LEU A 19 29.04 18.90 17.71
C LEU A 19 27.64 19.30 17.20
N GLY A 20 26.57 18.88 17.87
CA GLY A 20 25.20 19.30 17.55
C GLY A 20 24.99 20.80 17.75
N LEU A 21 25.46 21.36 18.88
CA LEU A 21 25.42 22.79 19.15
C LEU A 21 26.30 23.60 18.18
N LEU A 22 27.49 23.11 17.86
CA LEU A 22 28.40 23.71 16.88
C LEU A 22 27.78 23.76 15.49
N GLY A 23 27.19 22.64 15.02
CA GLY A 23 26.48 22.59 13.74
C GLY A 23 25.34 23.59 13.67
N ARG A 24 24.50 23.64 14.72
CA ARG A 24 23.36 24.57 14.80
C ARG A 24 23.79 26.04 14.86
N GLY A 25 24.87 26.34 15.58
CA GLY A 25 25.45 27.68 15.64
C GLY A 25 26.05 28.14 14.30
N ARG A 26 26.67 27.22 13.53
CA ARG A 26 27.16 27.53 12.18
C ARG A 26 26.04 27.68 11.15
N GLU A 27 24.98 26.86 11.25
CA GLU A 27 23.76 26.99 10.45
C GLU A 27 23.13 28.39 10.64
N GLN A 28 22.92 28.82 11.89
CA GLN A 28 22.37 30.14 12.22
C GLN A 28 23.26 31.31 11.76
N GLN A 29 24.58 31.11 11.67
CA GLN A 29 25.54 32.08 11.13
C GLN A 29 25.60 32.09 9.59
N GLY A 30 24.79 31.27 8.90
CA GLY A 30 24.87 31.09 7.44
C GLY A 30 26.14 30.37 6.96
N ARG A 31 26.95 29.82 7.86
CA ARG A 31 28.20 29.10 7.57
C ARG A 31 27.91 27.63 7.24
N LEU A 32 27.11 27.41 6.19
CA LEU A 32 26.52 26.10 5.87
C LEU A 32 27.57 24.99 5.71
N LEU A 33 28.71 25.26 5.06
CA LEU A 33 29.78 24.27 4.89
C LEU A 33 30.40 23.82 6.24
N ASP A 34 30.51 24.72 7.21
CA ASP A 34 31.03 24.37 8.55
C ASP A 34 29.97 23.64 9.39
N ALA A 35 28.69 23.97 9.20
CA ALA A 35 27.58 23.23 9.80
C ALA A 35 27.53 21.79 9.28
N VAL A 36 27.67 21.60 7.96
CA VAL A 36 27.72 20.28 7.30
C VAL A 36 28.86 19.43 7.87
N LYS A 37 30.07 19.97 8.00
CA LYS A 37 31.22 19.26 8.61
C LYS A 37 30.96 18.87 10.07
N ALA A 38 30.35 19.77 10.86
CA ALA A 38 30.00 19.47 12.26
C ALA A 38 28.92 18.37 12.36
N TYR A 39 27.92 18.37 11.47
CA TYR A 39 26.89 17.33 11.39
C TYR A 39 27.43 15.99 10.84
N GLU A 40 28.45 16.00 9.99
CA GLU A 40 29.14 14.77 9.58
C GLU A 40 29.94 14.17 10.74
N LEU A 41 30.73 14.99 11.47
CA LEU A 41 31.44 14.54 12.66
C LEU A 41 30.47 14.01 13.73
N LEU A 42 29.32 14.66 13.91
CA LEU A 42 28.26 14.19 14.82
C LEU A 42 27.75 12.79 14.46
N SER A 43 27.58 12.48 13.16
CA SER A 43 27.11 11.15 12.73
C SER A 43 28.18 10.05 12.83
N ALA A 44 29.45 10.43 13.03
CA ALA A 44 30.59 9.52 13.18
C ALA A 44 30.95 9.19 14.66
N VAL A 45 30.49 9.99 15.63
CA VAL A 45 30.86 9.87 17.06
C VAL A 45 29.93 8.91 17.84
N VAL A 46 28.79 8.53 17.29
CA VAL A 46 27.63 8.07 18.08
C VAL A 46 27.28 6.59 17.91
N ASP A 47 27.16 5.90 19.05
CA ASP A 47 26.73 4.50 19.15
C ASP A 47 25.20 4.33 18.98
N ALA A 48 24.79 3.13 18.57
CA ALA A 48 23.37 2.80 18.41
C ALA A 48 22.64 2.81 19.77
N GLY A 49 21.55 3.59 19.85
CA GLY A 49 20.74 3.74 21.07
C GLY A 49 20.98 5.05 21.84
N MET A 50 21.89 5.91 21.37
CA MET A 50 22.05 7.26 21.92
C MET A 50 21.11 8.27 21.24
N TYR A 51 20.42 9.09 22.04
CA TYR A 51 19.50 10.14 21.59
C TYR A 51 19.82 11.49 22.25
N PHE A 52 19.42 12.57 21.58
CA PHE A 52 19.64 13.97 21.95
C PHE A 52 18.30 14.70 21.98
N THR A 53 18.13 15.65 22.89
CA THR A 53 17.03 16.62 22.83
C THR A 53 17.57 17.93 22.25
N PRO A 54 17.09 18.40 21.07
CA PRO A 54 17.51 19.67 20.50
C PRO A 54 17.10 20.84 21.41
N SER A 55 17.97 21.82 21.58
CA SER A 55 17.70 23.02 22.40
C SER A 55 16.58 23.90 21.84
N ASP A 56 16.24 23.74 20.55
CA ASP A 56 15.17 24.44 19.84
C ASP A 56 13.88 23.60 19.66
N ASP A 57 13.85 22.35 20.13
CA ASP A 57 12.68 21.45 20.03
C ASP A 57 12.67 20.45 21.21
N THR A 58 12.36 20.94 22.42
CA THR A 58 12.46 20.14 23.66
C THR A 58 11.54 18.91 23.76
N PRO A 59 10.40 18.81 23.07
CA PRO A 59 9.62 17.57 22.99
C PRO A 59 10.25 16.44 22.15
N LEU A 60 11.23 16.77 21.30
CA LEU A 60 11.89 15.83 20.39
C LEU A 60 13.09 15.18 21.06
N SER A 61 13.21 13.86 20.93
CA SER A 61 14.42 13.10 21.23
C SER A 61 14.85 12.33 19.99
N ILE A 62 16.09 12.51 19.52
CA ILE A 62 16.53 12.12 18.18
C ILE A 62 17.95 11.55 18.17
N SER A 63 18.22 10.54 17.34
CA SER A 63 19.57 9.99 17.13
C SER A 63 20.43 10.96 16.31
N ALA A 64 21.75 10.97 16.55
CA ALA A 64 22.67 11.86 15.85
C ALA A 64 22.60 11.74 14.33
N ASP A 65 22.49 10.53 13.80
CA ASP A 65 22.44 10.31 12.35
C ASP A 65 21.12 10.76 11.71
N ALA A 66 19.99 10.71 12.44
CA ALA A 66 18.72 11.29 12.00
C ALA A 66 18.74 12.82 12.08
N LEU A 67 19.28 13.40 13.18
CA LEU A 67 19.41 14.84 13.37
C LEU A 67 20.28 15.46 12.27
N SER A 68 21.44 14.88 11.99
CA SER A 68 22.32 15.34 10.91
C SER A 68 21.59 15.28 9.56
N ARG A 69 20.92 14.17 9.21
CA ARG A 69 20.16 14.06 7.94
C ARG A 69 19.06 15.12 7.82
N GLY A 70 18.28 15.32 8.87
CA GLY A 70 17.22 16.34 8.92
C GLY A 70 17.74 17.75 8.70
N ARG A 71 18.79 18.14 9.43
CA ARG A 71 19.43 19.45 9.30
C ARG A 71 20.08 19.63 7.93
N LEU A 72 20.78 18.61 7.40
CA LEU A 72 21.40 18.64 6.07
C LEU A 72 20.35 18.86 4.96
N LEU A 73 19.24 18.13 4.99
CA LEU A 73 18.10 18.32 4.08
C LEU A 73 17.51 19.73 4.22
N SER A 74 17.29 20.19 5.45
CA SER A 74 16.70 21.51 5.72
C SER A 74 17.59 22.65 5.19
N MET A 75 18.89 22.65 5.54
CA MET A 75 19.87 23.63 5.07
C MET A 75 19.91 23.70 3.54
N PHE A 76 20.00 22.54 2.87
CA PHE A 76 20.05 22.46 1.41
C PHE A 76 18.77 22.98 0.74
N SER A 77 17.60 22.72 1.32
CA SER A 77 16.32 23.25 0.82
C SER A 77 16.21 24.79 0.90
N SER A 78 17.01 25.41 1.78
CA SER A 78 17.10 26.88 1.94
C SER A 78 18.37 27.52 1.34
N ALA A 79 19.31 26.74 0.82
CA ALA A 79 20.63 27.24 0.40
C ALA A 79 20.54 28.05 -0.90
N LYS A 80 21.30 29.16 -0.99
CA LYS A 80 21.40 29.95 -2.23
C LYS A 80 22.21 29.18 -3.28
N PRO A 81 22.04 29.42 -4.60
CA PRO A 81 22.72 28.66 -5.65
C PRO A 81 24.25 28.54 -5.49
N LYS A 82 24.94 29.62 -5.06
CA LYS A 82 26.40 29.57 -4.81
C LYS A 82 26.76 28.65 -3.64
N GLU A 83 26.06 28.79 -2.52
CA GLU A 83 26.25 27.97 -1.31
C GLU A 83 25.99 26.49 -1.63
N ARG A 84 24.94 26.23 -2.43
CA ARG A 84 24.59 24.91 -2.92
C ARG A 84 25.71 24.25 -3.72
N THR A 85 26.33 24.97 -4.66
CA THR A 85 27.47 24.46 -5.46
C THR A 85 28.68 24.15 -4.58
N GLU A 86 28.96 24.97 -3.56
CA GLU A 86 30.06 24.74 -2.61
C GLU A 86 29.85 23.46 -1.78
N LEU A 87 28.61 23.20 -1.35
CA LEU A 87 28.24 21.98 -0.65
C LEU A 87 28.28 20.74 -1.56
N GLU A 88 27.77 20.85 -2.80
CA GLU A 88 27.81 19.77 -3.80
C GLU A 88 29.27 19.40 -4.16
N ALA A 89 30.17 20.38 -4.31
CA ALA A 89 31.59 20.16 -4.54
C ALA A 89 32.30 19.48 -3.35
N TRP A 90 32.02 19.92 -2.11
CA TRP A 90 32.58 19.28 -0.92
C TRP A 90 32.11 17.82 -0.77
N LEU A 91 30.83 17.52 -1.05
CA LEU A 91 30.31 16.15 -1.02
C LEU A 91 30.94 15.26 -2.09
N GLY A 92 31.25 15.80 -3.28
CA GLY A 92 32.01 15.09 -4.32
C GLY A 92 33.43 14.73 -3.87
N ALA A 93 34.15 15.69 -3.28
CA ALA A 93 35.49 15.46 -2.72
C ALA A 93 35.47 14.45 -1.56
N ARG A 94 34.49 14.56 -0.65
CA ARG A 94 34.33 13.65 0.49
C ARG A 94 33.98 12.22 0.07
N LEU A 95 33.17 12.06 -0.97
CA LEU A 95 32.93 10.74 -1.57
C LEU A 95 34.21 10.16 -2.17
N LEU A 96 35.00 10.95 -2.89
CA LEU A 96 36.26 10.49 -3.47
C LEU A 96 37.22 10.01 -2.37
N GLU A 97 37.36 10.77 -1.27
CA GLU A 97 38.14 10.37 -0.09
C GLU A 97 37.67 9.03 0.49
N LEU A 98 36.36 8.83 0.68
CA LEU A 98 35.79 7.57 1.19
C LEU A 98 36.02 6.36 0.25
N LYS A 99 36.26 6.61 -1.04
CA LYS A 99 36.62 5.58 -2.03
C LYS A 99 38.12 5.31 -2.09
N THR A 100 38.96 6.33 -1.98
CA THR A 100 40.42 6.22 -2.18
C THR A 100 41.21 5.96 -0.90
N THR A 101 40.64 6.22 0.29
CA THR A 101 41.30 5.96 1.57
C THR A 101 41.65 4.47 1.73
N PRO A 102 42.94 4.10 1.86
CA PRO A 102 43.32 2.74 2.21
C PRO A 102 43.05 2.48 3.69
N VAL A 103 41.80 2.12 4.03
CA VAL A 103 41.42 1.75 5.40
C VAL A 103 41.94 0.34 5.67
N GLY A 104 42.63 0.13 6.79
CA GLY A 104 43.13 -1.17 7.24
C GLY A 104 42.06 -2.21 7.61
N ASP A 105 40.79 -1.92 7.31
CA ASP A 105 39.64 -2.82 7.38
C ASP A 105 38.58 -2.36 6.35
N GLU A 106 38.33 -3.20 5.35
CA GLU A 106 37.33 -2.98 4.31
C GLU A 106 35.91 -2.84 4.88
N LYS A 107 35.60 -3.55 5.98
CA LYS A 107 34.29 -3.47 6.63
C LYS A 107 34.04 -2.06 7.19
N THR A 108 35.05 -1.44 7.80
CA THR A 108 35.00 -0.05 8.26
C THR A 108 34.83 0.94 7.10
N ARG A 109 35.45 0.69 5.93
CA ARG A 109 35.24 1.52 4.73
C ARG A 109 33.81 1.42 4.21
N VAL A 110 33.29 0.20 4.05
CA VAL A 110 31.91 -0.07 3.62
C VAL A 110 30.89 0.53 4.60
N GLN A 111 31.13 0.44 5.92
CA GLN A 111 30.24 1.03 6.92
C GLN A 111 30.18 2.56 6.83
N LYS A 112 31.33 3.24 6.63
CA LYS A 112 31.36 4.69 6.40
C LYS A 112 30.64 5.09 5.12
N LEU A 113 30.88 4.37 4.02
CA LEU A 113 30.22 4.62 2.74
C LEU A 113 28.70 4.38 2.83
N ASN A 114 28.25 3.36 3.56
CA ASN A 114 26.84 3.10 3.83
C ASN A 114 26.19 4.21 4.67
N ASN A 115 26.86 4.71 5.71
CA ASN A 115 26.36 5.86 6.47
C ASN A 115 26.26 7.13 5.59
N PHE A 116 27.23 7.36 4.70
CA PHE A 116 27.19 8.45 3.72
C PHE A 116 26.02 8.30 2.73
N ALA A 117 25.83 7.10 2.15
CA ALA A 117 24.73 6.84 1.21
C ALA A 117 23.35 6.94 1.90
N LEU A 118 23.19 6.42 3.12
CA LEU A 118 21.96 6.58 3.90
C LEU A 118 21.68 8.03 4.32
N ALA A 119 22.70 8.90 4.33
CA ALA A 119 22.56 10.33 4.64
C ALA A 119 22.32 11.22 3.41
N PHE A 120 22.95 10.92 2.28
CA PHE A 120 22.98 11.78 1.09
C PHE A 120 22.31 11.15 -0.16
N GLY A 121 21.95 9.86 -0.10
CA GLY A 121 21.59 8.99 -1.24
C GLY A 121 20.35 9.35 -2.04
N GLY A 122 19.44 10.17 -1.50
CA GLY A 122 18.37 10.78 -2.30
C GLY A 122 18.79 12.12 -2.93
N LEU A 123 19.57 12.90 -2.20
CA LEU A 123 19.63 14.36 -2.31
C LEU A 123 20.68 14.84 -3.31
N PHE A 124 21.88 14.25 -3.27
CA PHE A 124 23.06 14.74 -4.01
C PHE A 124 23.54 13.73 -5.04
N GLU A 125 24.24 14.20 -6.08
CA GLU A 125 24.81 13.32 -7.11
C GLU A 125 25.82 12.33 -6.51
N ALA A 126 26.72 12.82 -5.64
CA ALA A 126 27.65 12.02 -4.86
C ALA A 126 26.93 10.97 -3.98
N GLY A 127 25.83 11.36 -3.32
CA GLY A 127 25.03 10.43 -2.53
C GLY A 127 24.42 9.32 -3.39
N ARG A 128 23.79 9.67 -4.52
CA ARG A 128 23.20 8.70 -5.47
C ARG A 128 24.27 7.78 -6.07
N ALA A 129 25.45 8.31 -6.37
CA ALA A 129 26.59 7.50 -6.81
C ALA A 129 27.07 6.51 -5.73
N ALA A 130 27.08 6.92 -4.45
CA ALA A 130 27.38 6.01 -3.33
C ALA A 130 26.32 4.91 -3.17
N SER A 131 25.02 5.25 -3.27
CA SER A 131 23.93 4.25 -3.26
C SER A 131 24.06 3.23 -4.38
N ILE A 132 24.30 3.68 -5.63
CA ILE A 132 24.48 2.79 -6.79
C ILE A 132 25.73 1.91 -6.62
N GLU A 133 26.79 2.41 -6.00
CA GLU A 133 28.02 1.64 -5.74
C GLU A 133 27.82 0.56 -4.67
N LEU A 134 27.16 0.88 -3.56
CA LEU A 134 26.85 -0.07 -2.48
C LEU A 134 25.81 -1.12 -2.88
N ALA A 135 24.85 -0.77 -3.75
CA ALA A 135 23.89 -1.72 -4.28
C ALA A 135 24.51 -2.65 -5.35
N ARG A 136 25.62 -2.25 -5.99
CA ARG A 136 26.22 -2.99 -7.11
C ARG A 136 26.53 -4.47 -6.80
N PRO A 137 27.15 -4.83 -5.66
CA PRO A 137 27.43 -6.23 -5.35
C PRO A 137 26.18 -7.09 -5.15
N ALA A 138 24.99 -6.52 -4.92
CA ALA A 138 23.75 -7.31 -4.81
C ALA A 138 23.31 -7.90 -6.17
N ALA A 139 23.80 -7.36 -7.30
CA ALA A 139 23.55 -7.89 -8.63
C ALA A 139 24.35 -9.16 -8.95
N GLU A 140 25.31 -9.54 -8.11
CA GLU A 140 26.12 -10.75 -8.28
C GLU A 140 25.38 -12.00 -7.78
N ALA A 141 25.52 -13.11 -8.51
CA ALA A 141 24.91 -14.39 -8.13
C ALA A 141 25.52 -14.91 -6.82
N GLY A 142 24.67 -15.25 -5.85
CA GLY A 142 25.12 -15.68 -4.52
C GLY A 142 25.60 -14.56 -3.59
N SER A 143 25.39 -13.29 -3.95
CA SER A 143 25.77 -12.14 -3.13
C SER A 143 25.14 -12.15 -1.73
N LYS A 144 25.94 -11.79 -0.73
CA LYS A 144 25.56 -11.70 0.69
C LYS A 144 24.93 -10.38 1.10
N VAL A 145 24.83 -9.40 0.19
CA VAL A 145 24.10 -8.14 0.47
C VAL A 145 22.61 -8.47 0.56
N GLU A 146 21.95 -8.12 1.67
CA GLU A 146 20.51 -8.41 1.83
C GLU A 146 19.67 -7.61 0.84
N LEU A 147 18.63 -8.23 0.26
CA LEU A 147 17.84 -7.66 -0.84
C LEU A 147 17.24 -6.31 -0.45
N VAL A 148 16.58 -6.27 0.70
CA VAL A 148 15.94 -5.09 1.30
C VAL A 148 16.92 -3.91 1.46
N LEU A 149 18.20 -4.16 1.74
CA LEU A 149 19.20 -3.10 1.87
C LEU A 149 19.57 -2.51 0.50
N ALA A 150 19.67 -3.33 -0.54
CA ALA A 150 19.96 -2.85 -1.89
C ALA A 150 18.77 -2.03 -2.45
N GLU A 151 17.53 -2.49 -2.23
CA GLU A 151 16.31 -1.75 -2.55
C GLU A 151 16.24 -0.42 -1.78
N ARG A 152 16.56 -0.42 -0.47
CA ARG A 152 16.60 0.80 0.36
C ARG A 152 17.56 1.86 -0.18
N LEU A 153 18.68 1.45 -0.78
CA LEU A 153 19.66 2.34 -1.41
C LEU A 153 19.16 2.89 -2.76
N LEU A 154 18.39 2.11 -3.52
CA LEU A 154 17.88 2.46 -4.86
C LEU A 154 16.45 3.06 -4.86
N ALA A 155 15.76 3.09 -3.73
CA ALA A 155 14.35 3.50 -3.60
C ALA A 155 13.99 4.86 -4.23
N GLY A 156 14.94 5.81 -4.32
CA GLY A 156 14.71 7.10 -5.01
C GLY A 156 14.66 7.01 -6.55
N ALA A 157 15.24 5.96 -7.15
CA ALA A 157 15.05 5.63 -8.55
C ALA A 157 13.63 5.09 -8.79
N GLN A 158 13.17 4.13 -7.98
CA GLN A 158 11.78 3.62 -8.00
C GLN A 158 10.76 4.75 -7.79
N GLY A 159 10.99 5.59 -6.77
CA GLY A 159 10.13 6.73 -6.44
C GLY A 159 10.16 7.88 -7.45
N GLY A 160 11.06 7.84 -8.45
CA GLY A 160 11.21 8.91 -9.44
C GLY A 160 11.71 10.24 -8.88
N THR A 161 12.35 10.23 -7.69
CA THR A 161 12.92 11.43 -7.05
C THR A 161 14.35 11.72 -7.51
N TRP A 162 15.01 10.76 -8.15
CA TRP A 162 16.34 10.91 -8.74
C TRP A 162 16.29 11.57 -10.14
N PRO A 163 17.34 12.29 -10.57
CA PRO A 163 17.48 12.79 -11.94
C PRO A 163 17.45 11.65 -12.97
N ALA A 164 16.86 11.91 -14.15
CA ALA A 164 16.50 10.88 -15.13
C ALA A 164 17.60 9.86 -15.45
N ASP A 165 18.84 10.29 -15.67
CA ASP A 165 19.96 9.40 -16.01
C ASP A 165 20.35 8.50 -14.82
N GLN A 166 20.41 9.05 -13.61
CA GLN A 166 20.71 8.29 -12.39
C GLN A 166 19.54 7.38 -11.99
N ALA A 167 18.29 7.80 -12.24
CA ALA A 167 17.10 6.98 -12.04
C ALA A 167 17.08 5.77 -13.00
N ALA A 168 17.35 5.98 -14.29
CA ALA A 168 17.43 4.90 -15.27
C ALA A 168 18.54 3.88 -14.92
N LEU A 169 19.73 4.36 -14.53
CA LEU A 169 20.84 3.52 -14.05
C LEU A 169 20.48 2.75 -12.76
N GLY A 170 19.75 3.38 -11.84
CA GLY A 170 19.26 2.74 -10.61
C GLY A 170 18.29 1.60 -10.91
N LEU A 171 17.31 1.81 -11.80
CA LEU A 171 16.33 0.81 -12.20
C LEU A 171 16.97 -0.37 -12.97
N ASP A 172 17.93 -0.12 -13.87
CA ASP A 172 18.66 -1.20 -14.55
C ASP A 172 19.53 -2.04 -13.58
N LEU A 173 20.10 -1.41 -12.55
CA LEU A 173 20.82 -2.12 -11.49
C LEU A 173 19.85 -2.95 -10.62
N GLU A 174 18.71 -2.38 -10.24
CA GLU A 174 17.68 -3.06 -9.45
C GLU A 174 17.11 -4.28 -10.19
N ALA A 175 16.83 -4.15 -11.48
CA ALA A 175 16.40 -5.27 -12.31
C ALA A 175 17.46 -6.40 -12.38
N LYS A 176 18.76 -6.06 -12.34
CA LYS A 176 19.85 -7.06 -12.25
C LYS A 176 19.91 -7.73 -10.87
N ILE A 177 19.63 -6.99 -9.79
CA ILE A 177 19.51 -7.54 -8.43
C ILE A 177 18.32 -8.51 -8.36
N TYR A 178 17.16 -8.13 -8.90
CA TYR A 178 16.00 -9.01 -8.99
C TYR A 178 16.30 -10.26 -9.85
N ALA A 179 16.96 -10.10 -11.01
CA ALA A 179 17.38 -11.23 -11.83
C ALA A 179 18.37 -12.17 -11.12
N SER A 180 19.35 -11.66 -10.36
CA SER A 180 20.30 -12.47 -9.58
C SER A 180 19.62 -13.27 -8.45
N ARG A 181 18.47 -12.78 -7.97
CA ARG A 181 17.59 -13.42 -6.97
C ARG A 181 16.47 -14.28 -7.58
N GLN A 182 16.49 -14.52 -8.89
CA GLN A 182 15.45 -15.27 -9.62
C GLN A 182 14.05 -14.60 -9.59
N LEU A 183 13.98 -13.33 -9.19
CA LEU A 183 12.78 -12.47 -9.22
C LEU A 183 12.56 -11.91 -10.63
N VAL A 184 12.50 -12.81 -11.61
CA VAL A 184 12.34 -12.52 -13.05
C VAL A 184 11.11 -11.63 -13.38
N PRO A 185 9.93 -11.79 -12.74
CA PRO A 185 8.76 -10.95 -13.04
C PRO A 185 8.98 -9.50 -12.60
N ASP A 186 9.60 -9.33 -11.44
CA ASP A 186 9.89 -8.04 -10.82
C ASP A 186 10.98 -7.30 -11.60
N ALA A 187 11.99 -8.03 -12.08
CA ALA A 187 12.98 -7.51 -13.02
C ALA A 187 12.33 -7.02 -14.34
N ALA A 188 11.34 -7.76 -14.86
CA ALA A 188 10.58 -7.35 -16.04
C ALA A 188 9.75 -6.07 -15.79
N GLN A 189 9.10 -5.98 -14.63
CA GLN A 189 8.32 -4.80 -14.21
C GLN A 189 9.21 -3.56 -14.12
N VAL A 190 10.37 -3.66 -13.46
CA VAL A 190 11.32 -2.55 -13.29
C VAL A 190 11.89 -2.09 -14.64
N LEU A 191 12.28 -3.01 -15.53
CA LEU A 191 12.76 -2.64 -16.87
C LEU A 191 11.66 -2.02 -17.74
N THR A 192 10.42 -2.48 -17.61
CA THR A 192 9.27 -1.90 -18.30
C THR A 192 9.03 -0.46 -17.84
N GLU A 193 9.06 -0.20 -16.54
CA GLU A 193 8.88 1.14 -15.99
C GLU A 193 10.08 2.06 -16.30
N ALA A 194 11.31 1.54 -16.32
CA ALA A 194 12.50 2.27 -16.76
C ALA A 194 12.41 2.72 -18.22
N ALA A 195 12.03 1.81 -19.13
CA ALA A 195 11.82 2.12 -20.55
C ALA A 195 10.62 3.05 -20.80
N LYS A 196 9.64 3.08 -19.89
CA LYS A 196 8.43 3.92 -19.96
C LYS A 196 8.67 5.34 -19.43
N ARG A 197 9.48 5.50 -18.37
CA ARG A 197 9.83 6.82 -17.81
C ARG A 197 11.04 7.46 -18.50
N TYR A 198 12.02 6.66 -18.91
CA TYR A 198 13.35 7.12 -19.33
C TYR A 198 13.84 6.43 -20.62
N PRO A 199 13.01 6.28 -21.68
CA PRO A 199 13.29 5.41 -22.84
C PRO A 199 14.67 5.60 -23.45
N ASP A 200 15.07 6.85 -23.69
CA ASP A 200 16.31 7.22 -24.39
C ASP A 200 17.53 7.32 -23.48
N ARG A 201 17.38 7.09 -22.17
CA ARG A 201 18.48 7.26 -21.21
C ARG A 201 19.38 6.04 -21.19
N MET A 202 20.69 6.30 -21.19
CA MET A 202 21.72 5.27 -21.25
C MET A 202 21.84 4.54 -19.91
N VAL A 203 21.60 3.23 -19.93
CA VAL A 203 21.66 2.37 -18.73
C VAL A 203 22.84 1.41 -18.74
N ARG A 204 23.38 1.11 -19.94
CA ARG A 204 24.59 0.29 -20.15
C ARG A 204 25.37 0.89 -21.33
N PRO A 205 26.67 0.60 -21.49
CA PRO A 205 27.42 1.03 -22.67
C PRO A 205 26.71 0.59 -23.97
N GLY A 206 26.37 1.55 -24.83
CA GLY A 206 25.64 1.30 -26.08
C GLY A 206 24.15 0.95 -25.96
N MET A 207 23.54 0.95 -24.77
CA MET A 207 22.13 0.58 -24.56
C MET A 207 21.35 1.60 -23.74
N THR A 208 20.24 2.08 -24.32
CA THR A 208 19.21 2.85 -23.63
C THR A 208 18.24 1.94 -22.87
N ALA A 209 17.47 2.49 -21.92
CA ALA A 209 16.47 1.74 -21.18
C ALA A 209 15.44 1.06 -22.12
N ARG A 210 15.02 1.77 -23.18
CA ARG A 210 14.14 1.21 -24.22
C ARG A 210 14.78 0.02 -24.93
N ARG A 211 16.04 0.17 -25.38
CA ARG A 211 16.76 -0.91 -26.07
C ARG A 211 16.95 -2.15 -25.19
N VAL A 212 17.21 -1.97 -23.89
CA VAL A 212 17.28 -3.10 -22.94
C VAL A 212 15.94 -3.84 -22.87
N LEU A 213 14.80 -3.15 -22.89
CA LEU A 213 13.49 -3.79 -22.92
C LEU A 213 13.21 -4.51 -24.25
N ASP A 214 13.60 -3.92 -25.38
CA ASP A 214 13.40 -4.52 -26.71
C ASP A 214 14.27 -5.78 -26.91
N GLU A 215 15.51 -5.79 -26.40
CA GLU A 215 16.34 -7.00 -26.36
C GLU A 215 15.79 -8.04 -25.37
N LEU A 216 15.17 -7.61 -24.26
CA LEU A 216 14.49 -8.52 -23.31
C LEU A 216 13.22 -9.15 -23.91
N ALA A 217 12.51 -8.43 -24.79
CA ALA A 217 11.33 -8.94 -25.49
C ALA A 217 11.67 -10.07 -26.50
N ALA A 218 12.93 -10.22 -26.88
CA ALA A 218 13.39 -11.39 -27.65
C ALA A 218 13.54 -12.65 -26.78
N ASP A 219 13.67 -12.52 -25.44
CA ASP A 219 13.75 -13.66 -24.53
C ASP A 219 12.35 -14.16 -24.14
N ARG A 220 12.03 -15.37 -24.61
CA ARG A 220 10.75 -16.06 -24.35
C ARG A 220 10.42 -16.21 -22.86
N ARG A 221 11.40 -16.15 -21.96
CA ARG A 221 11.20 -16.22 -20.50
C ARG A 221 10.53 -14.96 -19.92
N PHE A 222 10.66 -13.83 -20.60
CA PHE A 222 10.16 -12.53 -20.14
C PHE A 222 8.83 -12.13 -20.81
N LEU A 223 8.53 -12.65 -22.01
CA LEU A 223 7.28 -12.37 -22.74
C LEU A 223 6.01 -12.41 -21.87
N PRO A 224 5.78 -13.40 -20.96
CA PRO A 224 4.57 -13.45 -20.13
C PRO A 224 4.47 -12.39 -19.03
N TYR A 225 5.49 -11.53 -18.88
CA TYR A 225 5.53 -10.42 -17.91
C TYR A 225 5.70 -9.05 -18.59
N LEU A 226 5.94 -9.02 -19.90
CA LEU A 226 6.08 -7.80 -20.72
C LEU A 226 4.75 -7.33 -21.33
N ALA A 227 3.78 -8.24 -21.45
CA ALA A 227 2.38 -7.84 -21.59
C ALA A 227 1.89 -7.26 -20.26
N GLU A 228 1.18 -6.12 -20.29
CA GLU A 228 0.43 -5.67 -19.11
C GLU A 228 -0.57 -6.78 -18.72
N PRO A 229 -0.69 -7.14 -17.42
CA PRO A 229 -1.60 -8.20 -17.00
C PRO A 229 -3.02 -7.81 -17.39
N ASN A 230 -3.58 -8.54 -18.35
CA ASN A 230 -4.74 -8.13 -19.16
C ASN A 230 -5.77 -7.30 -18.39
N ALA A 231 -5.87 -6.01 -18.71
CA ALA A 231 -6.93 -5.10 -18.23
C ALA A 231 -8.30 -5.41 -18.89
N ILE A 232 -8.58 -6.70 -19.08
CA ILE A 232 -9.64 -7.26 -19.90
C ILE A 232 -10.47 -8.18 -19.01
N ALA A 233 -11.54 -7.61 -18.44
CA ALA A 233 -12.75 -8.40 -18.19
C ALA A 233 -13.10 -9.09 -19.53
N PRO A 234 -13.07 -10.44 -19.64
CA PRO A 234 -13.05 -11.07 -20.96
C PRO A 234 -14.23 -10.68 -21.83
N ASN A 235 -13.97 -10.55 -23.15
CA ASN A 235 -15.02 -10.46 -24.16
C ASN A 235 -15.68 -11.84 -24.39
N GLY A 236 -16.07 -12.52 -23.32
CA GLY A 236 -16.61 -13.88 -23.29
C GLY A 236 -17.55 -14.10 -22.10
N PRO A 237 -18.21 -15.26 -22.03
CA PRO A 237 -19.17 -15.56 -20.97
C PRO A 237 -18.50 -15.79 -19.61
N ILE A 238 -19.29 -15.68 -18.54
CA ILE A 238 -18.94 -16.17 -17.20
C ILE A 238 -19.77 -17.44 -16.97
N LYS A 239 -19.10 -18.58 -16.81
CA LYS A 239 -19.73 -19.89 -16.53
C LYS A 239 -19.75 -20.10 -15.02
N VAL A 240 -20.87 -20.56 -14.47
CA VAL A 240 -20.98 -20.96 -13.06
C VAL A 240 -21.10 -22.48 -12.98
N ILE A 241 -20.31 -23.11 -12.12
CA ILE A 241 -20.33 -24.55 -11.85
C ILE A 241 -20.56 -24.75 -10.34
N GLU A 242 -21.44 -25.68 -9.98
CA GLU A 242 -21.68 -26.11 -8.60
C GLU A 242 -21.19 -27.56 -8.43
N GLU A 243 -20.17 -27.73 -7.59
CA GLU A 243 -19.66 -29.04 -7.17
C GLU A 243 -20.18 -29.34 -5.77
N ARG A 244 -21.09 -30.31 -5.63
CA ARG A 244 -21.41 -30.88 -4.31
C ARG A 244 -20.32 -31.86 -3.90
N SER A 245 -19.73 -31.65 -2.73
CA SER A 245 -18.70 -32.52 -2.17
C SER A 245 -19.03 -32.85 -0.72
N ASN A 246 -19.11 -34.15 -0.42
CA ASN A 246 -19.30 -34.65 0.94
C ASN A 246 -18.03 -34.51 1.81
N ASN A 247 -16.95 -33.95 1.26
CA ASN A 247 -15.65 -33.86 1.93
C ASN A 247 -14.87 -32.61 1.49
N VAL A 248 -15.49 -31.43 1.57
CA VAL A 248 -14.75 -30.15 1.54
C VAL A 248 -13.92 -30.08 2.83
N PRO A 249 -12.56 -30.08 2.76
CA PRO A 249 -11.75 -30.19 3.97
C PRO A 249 -11.99 -29.02 4.91
N ARG A 250 -12.11 -29.29 6.22
CA ARG A 250 -11.96 -28.24 7.24
C ARG A 250 -10.55 -27.66 7.12
N GLN A 251 -10.41 -26.54 6.40
CA GLN A 251 -9.20 -25.74 6.49
C GLN A 251 -8.99 -25.33 7.94
N THR A 252 -7.76 -25.48 8.42
CA THR A 252 -7.30 -24.83 9.66
C THR A 252 -7.62 -23.34 9.56
N VAL A 253 -8.03 -22.70 10.65
CA VAL A 253 -8.41 -21.29 10.61
C VAL A 253 -7.19 -20.43 10.26
N LEU A 254 -7.15 -20.00 9.00
CA LEU A 254 -6.15 -19.10 8.42
C LEU A 254 -6.80 -17.73 8.29
N HIS A 255 -6.21 -16.73 8.93
CA HIS A 255 -6.70 -15.35 8.86
C HIS A 255 -5.91 -14.60 7.79
N PRO A 256 -6.53 -14.13 6.69
CA PRO A 256 -5.81 -13.50 5.60
C PRO A 256 -5.16 -12.18 6.04
N VAL A 257 -3.96 -11.93 5.53
CA VAL A 257 -3.23 -10.67 5.70
C VAL A 257 -3.26 -9.90 4.39
N ILE A 258 -3.92 -8.75 4.39
CA ILE A 258 -4.23 -7.96 3.21
C ILE A 258 -3.13 -6.92 2.98
N ARG A 259 -2.64 -6.82 1.74
CA ARG A 259 -1.67 -5.79 1.36
C ARG A 259 -2.31 -4.40 1.37
N GLN A 260 -1.57 -3.41 1.84
CA GLN A 260 -1.86 -1.99 1.68
C GLN A 260 -0.84 -1.35 0.72
N GLY A 261 -1.34 -0.73 -0.35
CA GLY A 261 -0.51 -0.01 -1.32
C GLY A 261 0.13 -0.89 -2.41
N PRO A 262 1.00 -0.30 -3.25
CA PRO A 262 1.70 -0.97 -4.33
C PRO A 262 2.89 -1.80 -3.84
N ALA A 263 3.24 -2.85 -4.60
CA ALA A 263 4.37 -3.74 -4.32
C ALA A 263 4.95 -4.35 -5.60
N PRO A 264 6.12 -4.99 -5.52
CA PRO A 264 6.62 -5.91 -6.55
C PRO A 264 5.62 -7.05 -6.86
N VAL A 265 5.62 -7.50 -8.11
CA VAL A 265 4.79 -8.62 -8.65
C VAL A 265 4.94 -9.91 -7.83
N TRP A 266 6.07 -10.11 -7.16
CA TRP A 266 6.31 -11.21 -6.24
C TRP A 266 5.20 -11.33 -5.18
N PHE A 267 4.73 -10.22 -4.59
CA PHE A 267 3.67 -10.26 -3.57
C PHE A 267 2.32 -10.70 -4.15
N ASP A 268 1.97 -10.32 -5.38
CA ASP A 268 0.71 -10.73 -6.01
C ASP A 268 0.67 -12.23 -6.36
N ARG A 269 1.84 -12.88 -6.31
CA ARG A 269 2.01 -14.34 -6.46
C ARG A 269 2.03 -15.08 -5.12
N HIS A 270 1.99 -14.39 -3.99
CA HIS A 270 2.04 -15.00 -2.65
C HIS A 270 0.86 -14.53 -1.77
N GLN A 271 0.09 -15.48 -1.23
CA GLN A 271 -0.95 -15.18 -0.25
C GLN A 271 -0.40 -15.38 1.16
N PHE A 272 -0.72 -14.44 2.06
CA PHE A 272 -0.23 -14.42 3.42
C PHE A 272 -1.38 -14.62 4.40
N HIS A 273 -1.17 -15.50 5.38
CA HIS A 273 -2.17 -15.85 6.38
C HIS A 273 -1.53 -15.97 7.76
N LEU A 274 -2.24 -15.53 8.80
CA LEU A 274 -1.88 -15.81 10.19
C LEU A 274 -2.57 -17.09 10.66
N GLN A 275 -1.80 -18.00 11.24
CA GLN A 275 -2.29 -19.19 11.95
C GLN A 275 -1.99 -19.05 13.44
N ASN A 276 -3.01 -19.22 14.29
CA ASN A 276 -2.81 -19.47 15.71
C ASN A 276 -2.45 -20.94 15.94
N THR A 277 -1.34 -21.21 16.62
CA THR A 277 -0.99 -22.56 17.08
C THR A 277 -1.45 -22.75 18.53
N ASN A 278 -2.65 -23.34 18.68
CA ASN A 278 -3.43 -23.46 19.92
C ASN A 278 -2.75 -24.18 21.12
N GLN A 279 -1.47 -24.53 21.04
CA GLN A 279 -0.70 -25.22 22.07
C GLN A 279 0.46 -24.38 22.64
N SER A 280 0.73 -23.17 22.12
CA SER A 280 1.84 -22.33 22.63
C SER A 280 1.59 -20.82 22.57
N GLY A 281 0.48 -20.35 21.99
CA GLY A 281 0.23 -18.92 21.80
C GLY A 281 1.10 -18.26 20.72
N ASN A 282 2.04 -19.02 20.14
CA ASN A 282 2.89 -18.57 19.03
C ASN A 282 2.04 -18.36 17.77
N LEU A 283 2.23 -17.19 17.18
CA LEU A 283 1.57 -16.79 15.95
C LEU A 283 2.49 -17.10 14.76
N THR A 284 1.96 -17.75 13.72
CA THR A 284 2.74 -18.11 12.53
C THR A 284 2.22 -17.38 11.32
N LEU A 285 3.09 -16.66 10.62
CA LEU A 285 2.83 -16.18 9.27
C LEU A 285 3.08 -17.33 8.29
N LYS A 286 2.03 -17.78 7.62
CA LYS A 286 2.10 -18.72 6.50
C LYS A 286 2.05 -17.97 5.18
N ALA A 287 2.96 -18.29 4.28
CA ALA A 287 2.94 -17.85 2.89
C ALA A 287 2.60 -19.02 1.96
N PHE A 288 1.86 -18.73 0.89
CA PHE A 288 1.45 -19.69 -0.13
C PHE A 288 1.74 -19.11 -1.51
N SER A 289 2.65 -19.73 -2.26
CA SER A 289 2.91 -19.35 -3.65
C SER A 289 1.78 -19.87 -4.55
N GLN A 290 1.02 -18.95 -5.12
CA GLN A 290 -0.05 -19.25 -6.09
C GLN A 290 0.51 -19.86 -7.39
N VAL A 291 1.80 -19.65 -7.68
CA VAL A 291 2.45 -20.10 -8.92
C VAL A 291 3.11 -21.48 -8.78
N THR A 292 3.81 -21.75 -7.69
CA THR A 292 4.56 -23.02 -7.51
C THR A 292 3.87 -24.00 -6.56
N GLY A 293 2.86 -23.57 -5.81
CA GLY A 293 2.28 -24.32 -4.69
C GLY A 293 3.19 -24.40 -3.46
N GLU A 294 4.39 -23.78 -3.48
CA GLU A 294 5.29 -23.78 -2.33
C GLU A 294 4.65 -23.04 -1.14
N THR A 295 4.80 -23.61 0.05
CA THR A 295 4.40 -22.98 1.31
C THR A 295 5.60 -22.83 2.24
N TRP A 296 5.60 -21.76 3.04
CA TRP A 296 6.57 -21.59 4.12
C TRP A 296 5.95 -20.90 5.34
N ASP A 297 6.55 -21.16 6.49
CA ASP A 297 6.09 -20.73 7.80
C ASP A 297 7.16 -19.88 8.47
N LEU A 298 6.78 -18.72 8.99
CA LEU A 298 7.62 -17.86 9.83
C LEU A 298 6.93 -17.64 11.18
N ALA A 299 7.58 -18.09 12.26
CA ALA A 299 7.13 -17.79 13.61
C ALA A 299 7.32 -16.29 13.90
N LEU A 300 6.27 -15.64 14.42
CA LEU A 300 6.30 -14.25 14.85
C LEU A 300 6.32 -14.17 16.38
N GLY A 301 7.00 -13.17 16.91
CA GLY A 301 6.83 -12.77 18.31
C GLY A 301 5.46 -12.11 18.53
N GLY A 302 4.98 -12.11 19.77
CA GLY A 302 3.79 -11.35 20.15
C GLY A 302 2.92 -12.01 21.22
N PRO A 303 2.01 -11.24 21.84
CA PRO A 303 1.17 -11.74 22.93
C PRO A 303 -0.05 -12.57 22.46
N SER A 304 -0.56 -13.35 23.40
CA SER A 304 -1.80 -14.15 23.29
C SER A 304 -3.05 -13.36 22.91
N MET A 305 -3.07 -12.03 23.14
CA MET A 305 -4.21 -11.14 22.85
C MET A 305 -4.72 -11.18 21.40
N HIS A 306 -3.92 -11.63 20.43
CA HIS A 306 -4.36 -11.76 19.04
C HIS A 306 -5.61 -12.67 18.90
N GLN A 307 -5.79 -13.65 19.80
CA GLN A 307 -6.93 -14.57 19.78
C GLN A 307 -8.29 -13.86 19.93
N ASN A 308 -8.34 -12.72 20.63
CA ASN A 308 -9.57 -11.92 20.75
C ASN A 308 -9.92 -11.18 19.44
N LEU A 309 -8.90 -10.71 18.70
CA LEU A 309 -9.08 -10.14 17.36
C LEU A 309 -9.59 -11.20 16.37
N MET A 310 -9.04 -12.42 16.45
CA MET A 310 -9.45 -13.57 15.61
C MET A 310 -10.88 -14.04 15.92
N ALA A 311 -11.21 -14.20 17.20
CA ALA A 311 -12.53 -14.66 17.65
C ALA A 311 -13.64 -13.68 17.24
N GLY A 312 -13.36 -12.37 17.33
CA GLY A 312 -14.30 -11.30 16.97
C GLY A 312 -15.59 -11.39 17.80
N THR A 313 -15.42 -11.31 19.12
CA THR A 313 -16.41 -11.56 20.18
C THR A 313 -17.57 -10.58 20.26
N ASN A 314 -17.66 -9.59 19.37
CA ASN A 314 -18.63 -8.49 19.46
C ASN A 314 -19.49 -8.42 18.17
N PRO A 315 -20.80 -8.77 18.21
CA PRO A 315 -21.66 -8.88 17.01
C PRO A 315 -21.84 -7.61 16.16
N GLY A 316 -21.47 -6.43 16.68
CA GLY A 316 -21.52 -5.15 15.95
C GLY A 316 -20.15 -4.64 15.46
N ALA A 317 -19.05 -5.36 15.69
CA ALA A 317 -17.72 -4.86 15.35
C ALA A 317 -17.35 -5.07 13.88
N LYS A 318 -16.91 -3.99 13.21
CA LYS A 318 -16.14 -4.10 11.97
C LYS A 318 -14.85 -4.87 12.27
N ARG A 319 -14.78 -6.13 11.85
CA ARG A 319 -13.56 -6.96 11.94
C ARG A 319 -12.47 -6.29 11.08
N GLN A 320 -11.44 -5.73 11.71
CA GLN A 320 -10.32 -5.17 10.97
C GLN A 320 -9.46 -6.29 10.39
N PRO A 321 -9.18 -6.32 9.08
CA PRO A 321 -8.24 -7.28 8.51
C PRO A 321 -6.83 -7.03 9.05
N PHE A 322 -6.02 -8.08 9.13
CA PHE A 322 -4.59 -7.94 9.35
C PHE A 322 -3.98 -7.34 8.09
N VAL A 323 -3.08 -6.36 8.25
CA VAL A 323 -2.60 -5.55 7.13
C VAL A 323 -1.09 -5.45 7.12
N TYR A 324 -0.53 -5.48 5.93
CA TYR A 324 0.90 -5.22 5.70
C TYR A 324 1.13 -4.15 4.64
N GLN A 325 2.15 -3.33 4.85
CA GLN A 325 2.69 -2.40 3.85
C GLN A 325 3.99 -2.94 3.29
N THR A 326 4.43 -2.41 2.15
CA THR A 326 5.60 -2.88 1.41
C THR A 326 6.54 -1.75 1.01
N SER A 327 7.85 -2.02 0.99
CA SER A 327 8.87 -1.12 0.45
C SER A 327 9.95 -1.96 -0.22
N GLY A 328 9.93 -2.02 -1.55
CA GLY A 328 10.57 -3.13 -2.26
C GLY A 328 9.98 -4.47 -1.81
N HIS A 329 10.83 -5.45 -1.54
CA HIS A 329 10.45 -6.76 -1.02
C HIS A 329 10.28 -6.81 0.50
N LEU A 330 10.59 -5.73 1.23
CA LEU A 330 10.32 -5.65 2.68
C LEU A 330 8.82 -5.62 2.96
N MET A 331 8.35 -6.54 3.81
CA MET A 331 7.01 -6.52 4.39
C MET A 331 7.06 -5.85 5.77
N ILE A 332 6.17 -4.90 6.02
CA ILE A 332 5.89 -4.37 7.36
C ILE A 332 4.50 -4.85 7.81
N LEU A 333 4.44 -5.70 8.82
CA LEU A 333 3.23 -6.40 9.27
C LEU A 333 2.84 -5.98 10.70
N TRP A 334 1.68 -5.32 10.84
CA TRP A 334 1.12 -4.89 12.13
C TRP A 334 0.14 -5.93 12.69
N ILE A 335 0.32 -6.36 13.93
CA ILE A 335 -0.54 -7.32 14.62
C ILE A 335 -0.76 -6.87 16.08
N ALA A 336 -2.00 -6.54 16.44
CA ALA A 336 -2.34 -6.02 17.77
C ALA A 336 -1.47 -4.80 18.18
N ASN A 337 -0.51 -5.02 19.08
CA ASN A 337 0.45 -4.03 19.58
C ASN A 337 1.91 -4.25 19.10
N MET A 338 2.13 -5.20 18.19
CA MET A 338 3.42 -5.55 17.61
C MET A 338 3.49 -5.11 16.16
N VAL A 339 4.64 -4.58 15.73
CA VAL A 339 4.94 -4.27 14.32
C VAL A 339 6.21 -5.01 13.93
N HIS A 340 6.17 -5.72 12.81
CA HIS A 340 7.25 -6.61 12.36
C HIS A 340 7.82 -6.13 11.04
N GLY A 341 9.15 -6.06 10.93
CA GLY A 341 9.85 -5.99 9.65
C GLY A 341 10.25 -7.40 9.21
N ILE A 342 9.81 -7.81 8.02
CA ILE A 342 9.95 -9.17 7.50
C ILE A 342 10.55 -9.11 6.10
N ASP A 343 11.58 -9.91 5.85
CA ASP A 343 12.04 -10.26 4.50
C ASP A 343 11.34 -11.58 4.10
N PRO A 344 10.26 -11.54 3.31
CA PRO A 344 9.49 -12.72 2.94
C PRO A 344 10.13 -13.49 1.76
N VAL A 345 11.13 -12.92 1.08
CA VAL A 345 11.90 -13.60 0.04
C VAL A 345 13.00 -14.45 0.68
N GLY A 346 13.76 -13.87 1.61
CA GLY A 346 14.74 -14.56 2.44
C GLY A 346 14.14 -15.37 3.60
N ARG A 347 12.82 -15.25 3.84
CA ARG A 347 12.04 -15.96 4.88
C ARG A 347 12.51 -15.64 6.31
N LYS A 348 12.82 -14.37 6.59
CA LYS A 348 13.37 -13.88 7.86
C LYS A 348 12.44 -12.86 8.51
N LEU A 349 12.25 -12.96 9.82
CA LEU A 349 11.95 -11.80 10.65
C LEU A 349 13.25 -10.98 10.78
N LEU A 350 13.18 -9.66 10.56
CA LEU A 350 14.32 -8.74 10.69
C LEU A 350 14.32 -8.03 12.04
N TRP A 351 13.14 -7.58 12.48
CA TRP A 351 12.94 -6.86 13.74
C TRP A 351 11.47 -6.88 14.16
N GLU A 352 11.22 -6.59 15.43
CA GLU A 352 9.89 -6.36 16.00
C GLU A 352 9.88 -5.09 16.87
N VAL A 353 8.76 -4.37 16.92
CA VAL A 353 8.54 -3.21 17.80
C VAL A 353 7.27 -3.43 18.61
N ASN A 354 7.36 -3.28 19.94
CA ASN A 354 6.21 -3.34 20.83
C ASN A 354 5.77 -1.93 21.26
N LEU A 355 4.61 -1.50 20.75
CA LEU A 355 4.06 -0.16 20.92
C LEU A 355 3.68 0.20 22.37
N VAL A 356 3.55 -0.81 23.24
CA VAL A 356 3.27 -0.63 24.68
C VAL A 356 4.51 -0.20 25.45
N THR A 357 5.70 -0.65 25.02
CA THR A 357 6.97 -0.46 25.73
C THR A 357 7.94 0.47 25.00
N GLY A 358 7.61 0.89 23.77
CA GLY A 358 8.49 1.67 22.89
C GLY A 358 9.72 0.90 22.36
N LYS A 359 9.95 -0.34 22.83
CA LYS A 359 11.16 -1.09 22.52
C LYS A 359 11.06 -1.78 21.17
N SER A 360 12.06 -1.51 20.33
CA SER A 360 12.43 -2.34 19.18
C SER A 360 13.37 -3.46 19.64
N ASN A 361 13.05 -4.71 19.33
CA ASN A 361 14.02 -5.80 19.36
C ASN A 361 14.52 -6.04 17.92
N PRO A 362 15.83 -6.13 17.66
CA PRO A 362 16.29 -6.86 16.47
C PRO A 362 15.79 -8.30 16.57
N ALA A 363 15.52 -8.96 15.44
CA ALA A 363 15.07 -10.34 15.48
C ALA A 363 16.07 -11.22 16.25
N ILE A 364 15.54 -12.16 17.04
CA ILE A 364 16.35 -13.22 17.63
C ILE A 364 17.01 -13.96 16.47
N ASP A 365 18.35 -13.97 16.43
CA ASP A 365 19.13 -14.60 15.37
C ASP A 365 18.57 -15.98 15.01
N GLY A 366 18.44 -16.28 13.71
CA GLY A 366 17.79 -17.48 13.16
C GLY A 366 18.48 -18.82 13.44
N LYS A 367 19.19 -18.94 14.57
CA LYS A 367 19.96 -20.11 15.04
C LYS A 367 19.34 -20.82 16.24
N THR A 368 18.03 -20.67 16.45
CA THR A 368 17.13 -21.66 17.09
C THR A 368 15.75 -21.47 16.46
N SER A 369 15.08 -22.47 15.90
CA SER A 369 14.87 -23.81 16.48
C SER A 369 14.90 -24.97 15.46
N ALA A 370 15.67 -24.85 14.36
CA ALA A 370 15.64 -25.81 13.25
C ALA A 370 16.60 -27.03 13.36
N SER A 371 17.36 -27.20 14.45
CA SER A 371 18.44 -28.21 14.52
C SER A 371 18.63 -28.90 15.88
N THR A 372 17.60 -28.93 16.73
CA THR A 372 17.59 -29.75 17.95
C THR A 372 16.55 -30.86 17.81
N PRO A 373 16.92 -32.16 17.86
CA PRO A 373 15.95 -33.25 17.97
C PRO A 373 15.04 -33.06 19.21
N ALA A 374 13.79 -33.51 19.13
CA ALA A 374 12.75 -33.23 20.12
C ALA A 374 12.89 -33.98 21.47
N THR A 375 14.11 -34.04 22.03
CA THR A 375 14.47 -34.81 23.23
C THR A 375 15.52 -34.11 24.11
N LYS A 376 15.32 -32.82 24.41
CA LYS A 376 15.82 -32.20 25.67
C LYS A 376 15.10 -30.89 26.01
N VAL A 377 14.24 -30.95 27.03
CA VAL A 377 13.62 -29.77 27.65
C VAL A 377 14.70 -28.87 28.23
N ARG A 378 14.75 -27.60 27.82
CA ARG A 378 15.49 -26.57 28.58
C ARG A 378 14.68 -26.19 29.82
N PRO A 379 15.31 -25.98 30.99
CA PRO A 379 14.59 -25.59 32.21
C PRO A 379 13.75 -24.33 32.01
N ILE A 380 12.55 -24.34 32.56
CA ILE A 380 11.64 -23.19 32.61
C ILE A 380 12.30 -22.13 33.52
N GLY A 381 12.69 -20.97 32.97
CA GLY A 381 13.30 -19.91 33.79
C GLY A 381 13.98 -18.75 33.06
N SER A 382 14.32 -18.86 31.77
CA SER A 382 15.10 -17.82 31.06
C SER A 382 14.59 -17.47 29.65
N GLN A 383 13.26 -17.36 29.50
CA GLN A 383 12.70 -16.44 28.49
C GLN A 383 12.60 -15.02 29.09
N PRO A 384 12.66 -13.95 28.29
CA PRO A 384 12.24 -12.63 28.74
C PRO A 384 10.80 -12.73 29.25
N ASN A 385 10.58 -12.37 30.51
CA ASN A 385 9.37 -12.75 31.23
C ASN A 385 8.15 -11.89 30.83
N PHE A 386 7.60 -12.17 29.65
CA PHE A 386 6.39 -11.51 29.15
C PHE A 386 5.14 -11.76 30.01
N ASN A 387 5.19 -12.62 31.03
CA ASN A 387 4.07 -12.88 31.95
C ASN A 387 3.85 -11.76 32.98
N SER A 388 4.65 -10.69 33.01
CA SER A 388 4.31 -9.46 33.72
C SER A 388 3.22 -8.65 32.97
N GLN A 389 2.13 -9.31 32.58
CA GLN A 389 0.98 -8.67 31.95
C GLN A 389 -0.01 -8.27 33.06
N PRO A 390 -0.53 -7.04 33.07
CA PRO A 390 -1.71 -6.75 33.88
C PRO A 390 -2.85 -7.68 33.43
N ASN A 391 -3.73 -8.06 34.36
CA ASN A 391 -4.85 -8.95 34.06
C ASN A 391 -5.71 -8.36 32.94
N PHE A 392 -5.61 -8.91 31.73
CA PHE A 392 -6.35 -8.40 30.58
C PHE A 392 -7.84 -8.70 30.69
N ASN A 393 -8.54 -7.79 31.38
CA ASN A 393 -9.99 -7.76 31.47
C ASN A 393 -10.59 -7.78 30.06
N GLN A 394 -11.46 -8.75 29.80
CA GLN A 394 -11.87 -9.15 28.44
C GLN A 394 -12.65 -8.07 27.66
N ASN A 395 -13.01 -6.97 28.32
CA ASN A 395 -13.93 -5.95 27.84
C ASN A 395 -13.27 -4.60 27.44
N SER A 396 -11.94 -4.47 27.46
CA SER A 396 -11.28 -3.16 27.26
C SER A 396 -11.14 -2.70 25.79
N TYR A 397 -11.74 -3.39 24.84
CA TYR A 397 -11.77 -2.99 23.43
C TYR A 397 -13.09 -2.28 23.09
N MET A 398 -13.01 -1.06 22.55
CA MET A 398 -14.17 -0.31 22.04
C MET A 398 -13.96 0.07 20.56
N ILE A 399 -15.06 0.34 19.87
CA ILE A 399 -15.05 0.88 18.51
C ILE A 399 -15.08 2.41 18.63
N ASP A 400 -14.20 3.10 17.92
CA ASP A 400 -14.26 4.55 17.80
C ASP A 400 -15.47 4.96 16.91
N PRO A 401 -16.38 5.83 17.38
CA PRO A 401 -17.57 6.18 16.61
C PRO A 401 -17.30 7.09 15.40
N VAL A 402 -16.13 7.70 15.27
CA VAL A 402 -15.79 8.68 14.22
C VAL A 402 -15.16 8.03 12.99
N ASP A 403 -14.39 6.95 13.16
CA ASP A 403 -13.75 6.22 12.06
C ASP A 403 -14.04 4.70 12.04
N GLY A 404 -14.67 4.16 13.09
CA GLY A 404 -14.98 2.74 13.20
C GLY A 404 -13.76 1.86 13.52
N MET A 405 -12.63 2.45 13.91
CA MET A 405 -11.41 1.71 14.26
C MET A 405 -11.51 1.04 15.63
N LEU A 406 -10.78 -0.05 15.82
CA LEU A 406 -10.70 -0.73 17.12
C LEU A 406 -9.69 -0.01 18.03
N VAL A 407 -10.14 0.38 19.22
CA VAL A 407 -9.33 1.04 20.24
C VAL A 407 -9.26 0.15 21.48
N GLN A 408 -8.06 -0.27 21.86
CA GLN A 408 -7.80 -0.90 23.15
C GLN A 408 -7.58 0.18 24.21
N TYR A 409 -8.42 0.18 25.24
CA TYR A 409 -8.25 0.97 26.45
C TYR A 409 -7.45 0.15 27.46
N ARG A 410 -6.65 0.82 28.30
CA ARG A 410 -5.86 0.19 29.37
C ARG A 410 -6.10 0.87 30.71
N GLU A 411 -5.74 0.17 31.79
CA GLU A 411 -6.01 0.56 33.18
C GLU A 411 -5.27 1.85 33.60
N ASP A 412 -4.18 2.19 32.91
CA ASP A 412 -3.43 3.45 33.03
C ASP A 412 -4.05 4.61 32.23
N GLY A 413 -5.24 4.43 31.65
CA GLY A 413 -5.91 5.40 30.80
C GLY A 413 -5.37 5.51 29.38
N TRP A 414 -4.33 4.74 29.01
CA TRP A 414 -3.78 4.76 27.66
C TRP A 414 -4.75 4.14 26.64
N LYS A 415 -4.85 4.77 25.46
CA LYS A 415 -5.70 4.31 24.34
C LYS A 415 -4.82 3.92 23.15
N GLN A 416 -4.84 2.65 22.76
CA GLN A 416 -4.13 2.17 21.59
C GLN A 416 -5.08 1.89 20.44
N ARG A 417 -4.93 2.60 19.30
CA ARG A 417 -5.57 2.19 18.04
C ARG A 417 -4.88 0.93 17.51
N VAL A 418 -5.67 -0.10 17.25
CA VAL A 418 -5.20 -1.38 16.69
C VAL A 418 -5.28 -1.31 15.16
N GLY A 419 -4.37 -2.02 14.47
CA GLY A 419 -4.40 -2.21 13.01
C GLY A 419 -4.02 -1.00 12.15
N MET A 420 -3.81 0.19 12.74
CA MET A 420 -3.54 1.42 12.00
C MET A 420 -2.05 1.71 11.86
N ALA A 421 -1.41 1.11 10.86
CA ALA A 421 -0.04 1.46 10.47
C ALA A 421 0.05 2.89 9.92
N GLY A 422 0.95 3.69 10.48
CA GLY A 422 1.43 4.91 9.82
C GLY A 422 2.11 4.55 8.50
N PRO A 423 1.98 5.38 7.44
CA PRO A 423 2.54 5.06 6.13
C PRO A 423 4.07 5.03 6.17
N ILE A 424 4.70 4.16 5.38
CA ILE A 424 6.15 4.25 5.14
C ILE A 424 6.45 5.57 4.41
N VAL A 425 7.32 6.41 4.98
CA VAL A 425 7.72 7.72 4.42
C VAL A 425 9.23 7.83 4.42
N ASP A 426 9.84 8.01 3.24
CA ASP A 426 11.30 8.09 3.03
C ASP A 426 12.11 6.92 3.65
N GLY A 427 11.45 5.78 3.84
CA GLY A 427 11.97 4.59 4.52
C GLY A 427 12.16 4.75 6.05
N VAL A 428 11.34 5.61 6.65
CA VAL A 428 11.00 5.59 8.07
C VAL A 428 9.56 5.09 8.19
N ILE A 429 9.26 4.25 9.17
CA ILE A 429 7.88 3.99 9.61
C ILE A 429 7.57 4.82 10.87
N PRO A 430 6.53 5.68 10.84
CA PRO A 430 6.03 6.37 12.01
C PRO A 430 5.08 5.48 12.80
N LEU A 431 5.35 5.33 14.10
CA LEU A 431 4.62 4.51 15.05
C LEU A 431 4.11 5.37 16.20
N LEU A 432 2.83 5.26 16.54
CA LEU A 432 2.24 5.96 17.69
C LEU A 432 2.14 4.99 18.87
N GLY A 433 3.05 5.15 19.84
CA GLY A 433 3.19 4.29 21.01
C GLY A 433 2.67 4.91 22.30
N ARG A 434 3.07 4.33 23.44
CA ARG A 434 2.73 4.82 24.79
C ARG A 434 3.39 6.16 25.13
N ASP A 435 4.65 6.32 24.70
CA ASP A 435 5.50 7.47 25.05
C ASP A 435 5.39 8.64 24.05
N GLY A 436 4.70 8.44 22.92
CA GLY A 436 4.47 9.44 21.88
C GLY A 436 4.56 8.89 20.46
N LEU A 437 4.80 9.77 19.49
CA LEU A 437 5.07 9.42 18.09
C LEU A 437 6.58 9.16 17.89
N SER A 438 6.96 7.96 17.46
CA SER A 438 8.34 7.62 17.09
C SER A 438 8.48 7.34 15.59
N GLY A 439 9.66 7.63 15.04
CA GLY A 439 10.07 7.19 13.71
C GLY A 439 11.11 6.07 13.81
N HIS A 440 10.92 4.97 13.09
CA HIS A 440 11.83 3.83 13.06
C HIS A 440 12.35 3.58 11.64
N ASP A 441 13.63 3.24 11.49
CA ASP A 441 14.18 2.82 10.20
C ASP A 441 13.56 1.48 9.75
N ILE A 442 13.04 1.42 8.52
CA ILE A 442 12.27 0.25 8.06
C ILE A 442 13.12 -1.03 7.93
N VAL A 443 14.44 -0.93 7.70
CA VAL A 443 15.30 -2.11 7.48
C VAL A 443 15.72 -2.73 8.81
N THR A 444 15.97 -1.89 9.82
CA THR A 444 16.57 -2.30 11.11
C THR A 444 15.64 -2.24 12.31
N GLY A 445 14.47 -1.59 12.19
CA GLY A 445 13.53 -1.36 13.30
C GLY A 445 14.04 -0.38 14.36
N ARG A 446 15.28 0.10 14.24
CA ARG A 446 15.92 1.04 15.16
C ARG A 446 15.13 2.36 15.17
N MET A 447 14.70 2.78 16.36
CA MET A 447 14.13 4.11 16.55
C MET A 447 15.16 5.19 16.15
N LEU A 448 14.73 6.13 15.32
CA LEU A 448 15.50 7.27 14.85
C LEU A 448 15.20 8.52 15.69
N TRP A 449 13.93 8.69 16.06
CA TRP A 449 13.45 9.81 16.88
C TRP A 449 12.13 9.47 17.56
N THR A 450 11.76 10.24 18.58
CA THR A 450 10.45 10.22 19.26
C THR A 450 10.03 11.63 19.71
N ARG A 451 8.72 11.90 19.70
CA ARG A 451 8.09 13.16 20.12
C ARG A 451 7.06 12.92 21.21
N ASN A 452 7.23 13.55 22.37
CA ASN A 452 6.28 13.43 23.49
C ASN A 452 5.09 14.41 23.40
N ASP A 453 5.13 15.43 22.52
CA ASP A 453 4.02 16.38 22.28
C ASP A 453 2.97 15.89 21.27
N ILE A 454 3.13 14.67 20.76
CA ILE A 454 2.21 13.99 19.86
C ILE A 454 1.89 12.63 20.47
N ARG A 455 0.69 12.50 21.03
CA ARG A 455 0.26 11.33 21.81
C ARG A 455 -0.96 10.68 21.17
N THR A 456 -1.62 9.77 21.88
CA THR A 456 -2.73 8.92 21.38
C THR A 456 -4.00 9.65 20.96
N ASP A 457 -4.08 10.95 21.25
CA ASP A 457 -5.07 11.88 20.74
C ASP A 457 -4.82 12.29 19.27
N TYR A 458 -3.67 11.97 18.69
CA TYR A 458 -3.37 12.25 17.28
C TYR A 458 -3.66 11.06 16.36
N LEU A 459 -4.17 11.37 15.17
CA LEU A 459 -4.27 10.50 14.01
C LEU A 459 -3.20 10.88 12.99
N ILE A 460 -2.58 9.90 12.31
CA ILE A 460 -1.75 10.17 11.13
C ILE A 460 -2.68 10.32 9.92
N VAL A 461 -2.78 11.58 9.50
CA VAL A 461 -3.57 12.15 8.39
C VAL A 461 -3.31 11.55 7.01
N GLY A 462 -2.02 11.42 6.71
CA GLY A 462 -1.49 11.23 5.37
C GLY A 462 -0.03 11.65 5.30
N GLN A 463 0.55 11.60 4.10
CA GLN A 463 1.94 12.01 3.87
C GLN A 463 2.16 12.53 2.44
N GLU A 464 3.11 13.43 2.26
CA GLU A 464 3.69 13.79 0.96
C GLU A 464 5.11 14.35 1.15
N GLY A 465 6.05 14.02 0.25
CA GLY A 465 7.35 14.70 0.17
C GLY A 465 8.19 14.65 1.46
N GLY A 466 8.17 13.53 2.19
CA GLY A 466 8.87 13.38 3.47
C GLY A 466 8.15 14.00 4.68
N ILE A 467 6.97 14.59 4.49
CA ILE A 467 6.15 15.20 5.54
C ILE A 467 4.94 14.30 5.83
N MET A 468 4.70 14.06 7.12
CA MET A 468 3.50 13.44 7.65
C MET A 468 2.53 14.52 8.13
N PHE A 469 1.26 14.38 7.81
CA PHE A 469 0.18 15.23 8.30
C PHE A 469 -0.50 14.52 9.47
N LEU A 470 -0.89 15.25 10.52
CA LEU A 470 -1.56 14.70 11.68
C LEU A 470 -2.73 15.58 12.12
N VAL A 471 -3.78 14.96 12.65
CA VAL A 471 -4.95 15.63 13.23
C VAL A 471 -5.07 15.25 14.70
N GLN A 472 -5.20 16.24 15.57
CA GLN A 472 -5.54 16.03 16.97
C GLN A 472 -7.05 15.80 17.10
N THR A 473 -7.44 14.86 17.95
CA THR A 473 -8.84 14.52 18.24
C THR A 473 -9.17 14.74 19.71
N ASN A 474 -10.36 15.26 19.97
CA ASN A 474 -10.94 15.40 21.31
C ASN A 474 -11.32 14.02 21.88
N THR A 475 -11.76 13.99 23.14
CA THR A 475 -12.21 12.76 23.81
C THR A 475 -13.43 12.08 23.16
N ASP A 476 -14.22 12.83 22.38
CA ASP A 476 -15.34 12.37 21.54
C ASP A 476 -14.93 11.98 20.10
N GLY A 477 -13.63 12.03 19.79
CA GLY A 477 -13.07 11.77 18.46
C GLY A 477 -13.16 12.95 17.48
N THR A 478 -13.76 14.09 17.85
CA THR A 478 -13.87 15.24 16.93
C THR A 478 -12.51 15.91 16.68
N PRO A 479 -12.19 16.32 15.44
CA PRO A 479 -10.96 17.05 15.16
C PRO A 479 -10.86 18.38 15.93
N ALA A 480 -9.73 18.58 16.61
CA ALA A 480 -9.43 19.73 17.47
C ALA A 480 -8.36 20.68 16.89
N GLY A 481 -7.50 20.15 16.01
CA GLY A 481 -6.40 20.89 15.38
C GLY A 481 -5.54 19.95 14.52
N SER A 482 -4.46 20.46 13.94
CA SER A 482 -3.54 19.66 13.12
C SER A 482 -2.06 20.06 13.30
N LYS A 483 -1.18 19.12 12.94
CA LYS A 483 0.28 19.28 12.92
C LYS A 483 0.84 18.69 11.63
N ALA A 484 2.05 19.09 11.26
CA ALA A 484 2.85 18.41 10.25
C ALA A 484 4.26 18.15 10.80
N VAL A 485 4.81 16.97 10.49
CA VAL A 485 6.09 16.47 11.03
C VAL A 485 6.88 15.83 9.89
N ARG A 486 8.18 16.14 9.77
CA ARG A 486 9.05 15.51 8.78
C ARG A 486 9.45 14.10 9.26
N ALA A 487 9.31 13.09 8.42
CA ALA A 487 9.53 11.68 8.78
C ALA A 487 11.01 11.34 9.09
N LEU A 488 11.96 12.04 8.46
CA LEU A 488 13.40 11.78 8.64
C LEU A 488 13.92 12.09 10.06
N ASP A 489 13.42 13.16 10.67
CA ASP A 489 14.01 13.79 11.87
C ASP A 489 12.95 14.16 12.94
N GLY A 490 11.67 13.84 12.73
CA GLY A 490 10.61 14.25 13.66
C GLY A 490 10.44 15.76 13.79
N GLY A 491 11.06 16.58 12.92
CA GLY A 491 10.99 18.03 13.01
C GLY A 491 9.59 18.55 12.66
N LEU A 492 9.04 19.45 13.47
CA LEU A 492 7.77 20.12 13.16
C LEU A 492 7.89 20.99 11.91
N VAL A 493 6.84 21.00 11.09
CA VAL A 493 6.72 21.84 9.90
C VAL A 493 5.52 22.77 10.06
N THR A 494 5.75 24.08 10.06
CA THR A 494 4.68 25.07 10.16
C THR A 494 3.75 24.99 8.95
N LYS A 495 2.46 24.74 9.21
CA LYS A 495 1.34 24.72 8.24
C LYS A 495 0.15 25.48 8.85
N ALA A 496 -0.78 25.97 8.03
CA ALA A 496 -2.07 26.43 8.54
C ALA A 496 -3.00 25.23 8.82
N ASP A 497 -3.90 25.37 9.79
CA ASP A 497 -4.72 24.27 10.28
C ASP A 497 -5.75 23.78 9.24
N PHE A 498 -5.75 22.46 9.01
CA PHE A 498 -6.69 21.78 8.12
C PHE A 498 -7.71 20.90 8.87
N SER A 499 -7.78 20.97 10.21
CA SER A 499 -8.67 20.15 11.04
C SER A 499 -10.15 20.28 10.64
N LEU A 500 -10.61 21.48 10.30
CA LEU A 500 -11.98 21.75 9.84
C LEU A 500 -12.30 21.05 8.52
N ALA A 501 -11.36 21.06 7.57
CA ALA A 501 -11.51 20.34 6.31
C ALA A 501 -11.52 18.83 6.54
N TYR A 502 -10.67 18.32 7.44
CA TYR A 502 -10.67 16.91 7.81
C TYR A 502 -11.96 16.47 8.52
N LYS A 503 -12.55 17.32 9.37
CA LYS A 503 -13.84 17.09 10.03
C LYS A 503 -14.99 16.94 9.04
N HIS A 504 -14.92 17.64 7.91
CA HIS A 504 -15.94 17.65 6.85
C HIS A 504 -15.48 16.97 5.55
N ARG A 505 -14.46 16.10 5.64
CA ARG A 505 -13.90 15.38 4.50
C ARG A 505 -14.94 14.46 3.86
N VAL A 506 -15.03 14.52 2.54
CA VAL A 506 -15.73 13.53 1.71
C VAL A 506 -14.74 12.49 1.21
N LEU A 507 -13.53 12.93 0.83
CA LEU A 507 -12.48 12.08 0.30
C LEU A 507 -11.10 12.74 0.50
N MET A 508 -10.02 11.93 0.57
CA MET A 508 -8.67 12.41 0.88
C MET A 508 -7.60 11.56 0.16
N SER A 509 -6.57 12.20 -0.38
CA SER A 509 -5.42 11.57 -1.06
C SER A 509 -4.16 12.39 -0.85
N GLY A 510 -3.11 11.80 -0.27
CA GLY A 510 -1.84 12.48 -0.01
C GLY A 510 -2.06 13.71 0.87
N SER A 511 -1.73 14.88 0.33
CA SER A 511 -2.01 16.21 0.92
C SER A 511 -3.39 16.80 0.61
N ARG A 512 -4.20 16.22 -0.27
CA ARG A 512 -5.48 16.80 -0.73
C ARG A 512 -6.63 16.28 0.12
N ILE A 513 -7.40 17.18 0.71
CA ILE A 513 -8.70 16.90 1.33
C ILE A 513 -9.79 17.54 0.47
N LEU A 514 -10.70 16.75 -0.09
CA LEU A 514 -11.98 17.22 -0.63
C LEU A 514 -13.00 17.21 0.51
N ALA A 515 -13.55 18.37 0.86
CA ALA A 515 -14.49 18.54 1.96
C ALA A 515 -15.79 19.23 1.53
N LEU A 516 -16.89 18.85 2.18
CA LEU A 516 -18.19 19.48 2.05
C LEU A 516 -18.45 20.28 3.32
N LEU A 517 -18.00 21.54 3.33
CA LEU A 517 -18.19 22.43 4.48
C LEU A 517 -19.69 22.71 4.66
N PRO A 518 -20.24 22.54 5.87
CA PRO A 518 -21.67 22.61 6.09
C PRO A 518 -22.19 24.03 5.93
N GLN A 519 -23.42 24.11 5.45
CA GLN A 519 -24.28 25.28 5.58
C GLN A 519 -24.29 25.79 7.03
N LYS A 520 -24.11 27.09 7.24
CA LYS A 520 -24.60 27.72 8.47
C LYS A 520 -26.10 27.92 8.30
N ASN A 521 -26.88 27.25 9.14
CA ASN A 521 -28.30 27.55 9.29
C ASN A 521 -28.47 29.04 9.63
N ALA A 522 -29.65 29.57 9.35
CA ALA A 522 -30.11 30.76 10.04
C ALA A 522 -30.07 30.51 11.55
N ASP A 523 -29.50 31.45 12.31
CA ASP A 523 -29.67 31.49 13.76
C ASP A 523 -31.14 31.74 14.10
N LYS A 524 -31.52 31.70 15.38
CA LYS A 524 -32.86 32.15 15.83
C LYS A 524 -33.13 33.65 15.58
N ASN A 525 -32.18 34.38 14.98
CA ASN A 525 -32.34 35.74 14.50
C ASN A 525 -33.01 35.72 13.10
N PRO A 526 -34.23 36.28 12.94
CA PRO A 526 -34.98 36.23 11.68
C PRO A 526 -34.30 36.97 10.51
N ASN A 527 -33.29 37.81 10.78
CA ASN A 527 -32.51 38.50 9.74
C ASN A 527 -31.28 37.71 9.25
N SER A 528 -31.05 36.49 9.75
CA SER A 528 -29.91 35.67 9.32
C SER A 528 -30.26 34.80 8.10
N VAL A 529 -29.51 34.97 7.01
CA VAL A 529 -29.69 34.18 5.78
C VAL A 529 -28.85 32.91 5.87
N ALA A 530 -29.49 31.75 5.68
CA ALA A 530 -28.81 30.46 5.72
C ALA A 530 -27.86 30.30 4.52
N THR A 531 -26.57 30.05 4.76
CA THR A 531 -25.56 30.03 3.69
C THR A 531 -25.52 28.69 2.95
N PRO A 532 -25.25 28.65 1.64
CA PRO A 532 -25.11 27.39 0.91
C PRO A 532 -23.93 26.55 1.43
N PRO A 533 -24.02 25.21 1.38
CA PRO A 533 -22.87 24.35 1.65
C PRO A 533 -21.78 24.57 0.60
N ARG A 534 -20.51 24.50 0.99
CA ARG A 534 -19.36 24.75 0.11
C ARG A 534 -18.55 23.48 -0.13
N LEU A 535 -18.30 23.16 -1.40
CA LEU A 535 -17.27 22.20 -1.77
C LEU A 535 -15.92 22.91 -1.74
N VAL A 536 -14.96 22.37 -0.99
CA VAL A 536 -13.58 22.87 -0.96
C VAL A 536 -12.58 21.75 -1.20
N VAL A 537 -11.45 22.08 -1.83
CA VAL A 537 -10.25 21.24 -1.85
C VAL A 537 -9.17 21.96 -1.08
N VAL A 538 -8.74 21.40 0.04
CA VAL A 538 -7.68 21.94 0.89
C VAL A 538 -6.37 21.18 0.67
N ASP A 539 -5.28 21.93 0.61
CA ASP A 539 -3.91 21.44 0.45
C ASP A 539 -3.19 21.45 1.80
N MET A 540 -2.94 20.28 2.39
CA MET A 540 -2.23 20.16 3.67
C MET A 540 -0.77 20.67 3.61
N ASN A 541 -0.16 20.83 2.42
CA ASN A 541 1.18 21.44 2.30
C ASN A 541 1.18 22.96 2.47
N SER A 542 0.07 23.64 2.20
CA SER A 542 -0.05 25.10 2.33
C SER A 542 -1.07 25.54 3.38
N GLY A 543 -1.95 24.62 3.80
CA GLY A 543 -3.12 24.88 4.65
C GLY A 543 -4.15 25.80 3.98
N LYS A 544 -4.19 25.85 2.63
CA LYS A 544 -5.08 26.72 1.86
C LYS A 544 -6.09 25.93 1.03
N GLU A 545 -7.24 26.54 0.80
CA GLU A 545 -8.17 26.12 -0.26
C GLU A 545 -7.53 26.37 -1.63
N VAL A 546 -7.41 25.33 -2.46
CA VAL A 546 -7.04 25.44 -3.89
C VAL A 546 -8.25 25.42 -4.81
N LEU A 547 -9.41 24.95 -4.31
CA LEU A 547 -10.72 25.17 -4.90
C LEU A 547 -11.72 25.47 -3.78
N SER A 548 -12.65 26.39 -4.05
CA SER A 548 -13.89 26.56 -3.30
C SER A 548 -15.02 26.90 -4.25
N ARG A 549 -16.20 26.28 -4.08
CA ARG A 549 -17.45 26.66 -4.74
C ARG A 549 -18.65 26.40 -3.86
N GLU A 550 -19.66 27.23 -3.99
CA GLU A 550 -20.97 27.02 -3.37
C GLU A 550 -21.76 25.95 -4.13
N LEU A 551 -22.63 25.24 -3.42
CA LEU A 551 -23.51 24.20 -3.94
C LEU A 551 -24.98 24.53 -3.65
N ALA A 552 -25.90 23.81 -4.30
CA ALA A 552 -27.32 23.96 -4.05
C ALA A 552 -27.69 23.59 -2.60
N LEU A 553 -28.77 24.20 -2.09
CA LEU A 553 -29.30 23.87 -0.77
C LEU A 553 -29.74 22.41 -0.70
N GLY A 554 -29.41 21.74 0.40
CA GLY A 554 -29.71 20.32 0.60
C GLY A 554 -28.78 19.33 -0.12
N THR A 555 -27.78 19.79 -0.89
CA THR A 555 -26.78 18.89 -1.50
C THR A 555 -26.03 18.10 -0.43
N ARG A 556 -25.95 16.78 -0.59
CA ARG A 556 -25.22 15.86 0.30
C ARG A 556 -24.12 15.10 -0.45
N ALA A 557 -23.08 14.70 0.25
CA ALA A 557 -22.04 13.84 -0.30
C ALA A 557 -22.46 12.35 -0.30
N ALA A 558 -22.02 11.62 -1.32
CA ALA A 558 -22.02 10.16 -1.33
C ALA A 558 -20.81 9.59 -0.57
N ILE A 559 -20.97 8.43 0.06
CA ILE A 559 -19.90 7.73 0.78
C ILE A 559 -18.99 7.06 -0.26
N THR A 560 -17.74 7.50 -0.39
CA THR A 560 -16.82 6.90 -1.37
C THR A 560 -16.14 5.66 -0.78
N GLU A 561 -16.44 4.48 -1.32
CA GLU A 561 -15.95 3.18 -0.84
C GLU A 561 -14.75 2.66 -1.64
N LEU A 562 -14.71 2.95 -2.94
CA LEU A 562 -13.62 2.67 -3.89
C LEU A 562 -13.65 3.75 -4.99
N GLY A 563 -12.48 4.22 -5.43
CA GLY A 563 -12.33 5.25 -6.47
C GLY A 563 -11.66 6.55 -6.02
N GLY A 564 -11.16 7.33 -6.99
CA GLY A 564 -10.49 8.63 -6.78
C GLY A 564 -11.39 9.86 -6.93
N PHE A 565 -12.70 9.69 -6.72
CA PHE A 565 -13.72 10.71 -6.97
C PHE A 565 -14.87 10.57 -5.98
N ALA A 566 -15.56 11.68 -5.72
CA ALA A 566 -16.73 11.73 -4.85
C ALA A 566 -18.01 12.04 -5.64
N GLY A 567 -19.16 11.89 -4.99
CA GLY A 567 -20.47 12.20 -5.55
C GLY A 567 -21.17 13.27 -4.70
N LEU A 568 -21.81 14.23 -5.36
CA LEU A 568 -22.62 15.27 -4.75
C LEU A 568 -24.05 15.11 -5.25
N ILE A 569 -24.98 14.84 -4.34
CA ILE A 569 -26.36 14.43 -4.63
C ILE A 569 -27.29 15.59 -4.28
N GLY A 570 -28.01 16.08 -5.29
CA GLY A 570 -29.07 17.10 -5.17
C GLY A 570 -30.38 16.51 -4.62
N LEU A 571 -31.38 17.39 -4.44
CA LEU A 571 -32.69 16.98 -3.93
C LEU A 571 -33.58 16.36 -5.03
N GLN A 572 -33.33 16.64 -6.31
CA GLN A 572 -34.12 16.15 -7.44
C GLN A 572 -33.41 15.03 -8.20
N GLY A 573 -32.55 14.26 -7.51
CA GLY A 573 -31.83 13.14 -8.12
C GLY A 573 -30.66 13.53 -9.02
N GLU A 574 -30.26 14.79 -9.06
CA GLU A 574 -29.02 15.19 -9.73
C GLU A 574 -27.82 14.63 -8.98
N VAL A 575 -26.86 14.05 -9.69
CA VAL A 575 -25.60 13.57 -9.11
C VAL A 575 -24.43 14.12 -9.91
N GLU A 576 -23.64 14.97 -9.25
CA GLU A 576 -22.37 15.45 -9.78
C GLU A 576 -21.21 14.60 -9.25
N ILE A 577 -20.46 13.98 -10.15
CA ILE A 577 -19.26 13.18 -9.83
C ILE A 577 -18.04 14.09 -9.96
N VAL A 578 -17.20 14.16 -8.92
CA VAL A 578 -16.12 15.14 -8.80
C VAL A 578 -14.74 14.52 -8.52
N SER A 579 -13.73 15.02 -9.22
CA SER A 579 -12.32 14.67 -9.11
C SER A 579 -11.71 15.12 -7.77
N LEU A 580 -10.96 14.23 -7.11
CA LEU A 580 -10.30 14.52 -5.83
C LEU A 580 -9.14 15.55 -5.89
N PRO A 581 -8.17 15.50 -6.83
CA PRO A 581 -7.01 16.39 -6.77
C PRO A 581 -7.32 17.87 -7.01
N ASP A 582 -8.40 18.18 -7.72
CA ASP A 582 -8.74 19.54 -8.16
C ASP A 582 -10.22 19.93 -8.00
N GLY A 583 -11.08 19.05 -7.47
CA GLY A 583 -12.48 19.32 -7.17
C GLY A 583 -13.38 19.50 -8.40
N LYS A 584 -12.86 19.28 -9.61
CA LYS A 584 -13.60 19.49 -10.87
C LYS A 584 -14.69 18.43 -11.07
N THR A 585 -15.79 18.85 -11.67
CA THR A 585 -16.79 17.94 -12.24
C THR A 585 -16.13 17.00 -13.26
N LEU A 586 -16.30 15.70 -13.08
CA LEU A 586 -16.07 14.70 -14.12
C LEU A 586 -17.35 14.50 -14.95
N HIS A 587 -18.47 14.24 -14.26
CA HIS A 587 -19.76 13.97 -14.88
C HIS A 587 -20.92 14.63 -14.11
N LYS A 588 -22.01 14.92 -14.81
CA LYS A 588 -23.33 15.21 -14.23
C LYS A 588 -24.32 14.20 -14.78
N VAL A 589 -24.99 13.47 -13.90
CA VAL A 589 -25.99 12.46 -14.24
C VAL A 589 -27.26 12.70 -13.41
N THR A 590 -28.37 12.10 -13.81
CA THR A 590 -29.62 12.15 -13.06
C THR A 590 -30.11 10.72 -12.79
N VAL A 591 -30.61 10.49 -11.58
CA VAL A 591 -31.28 9.26 -11.15
C VAL A 591 -32.68 9.59 -10.63
N GLU A 592 -33.55 8.60 -10.44
CA GLU A 592 -34.89 8.89 -9.90
C GLU A 592 -34.76 9.42 -8.46
N PRO A 593 -35.41 10.54 -8.08
CA PRO A 593 -35.30 11.10 -6.74
C PRO A 593 -35.61 10.08 -5.63
N SER A 594 -36.63 9.26 -5.84
CA SER A 594 -37.07 8.18 -4.93
C SER A 594 -36.03 7.08 -4.69
N HIS A 595 -34.95 7.01 -5.47
CA HIS A 595 -33.87 6.06 -5.29
C HIS A 595 -32.74 6.60 -4.39
N VAL A 596 -32.65 7.92 -4.22
CA VAL A 596 -31.61 8.61 -3.41
C VAL A 596 -32.14 9.46 -2.26
N GLU A 597 -33.44 9.76 -2.22
CA GLU A 597 -34.05 10.50 -1.12
C GLU A 597 -33.86 9.75 0.21
N LYS A 598 -33.42 10.47 1.26
CA LYS A 598 -33.23 9.97 2.64
C LYS A 598 -32.39 8.68 2.76
N THR A 599 -31.64 8.34 1.72
CA THR A 599 -30.93 7.06 1.57
C THR A 599 -29.42 7.30 1.63
N ALA A 600 -28.68 6.43 2.33
CA ALA A 600 -27.22 6.43 2.26
C ALA A 600 -26.78 5.88 0.89
N ILE A 601 -26.12 6.71 0.09
CA ILE A 601 -25.59 6.33 -1.22
C ILE A 601 -24.09 6.16 -1.14
N HIS A 602 -23.62 4.97 -1.50
CA HIS A 602 -22.22 4.64 -1.61
C HIS A 602 -21.77 4.73 -3.07
N LEU A 603 -20.52 5.14 -3.28
CA LEU A 603 -19.83 5.19 -4.57
C LEU A 603 -18.74 4.12 -4.60
N VAL A 604 -18.77 3.30 -5.65
CA VAL A 604 -17.74 2.31 -5.96
C VAL A 604 -17.27 2.52 -7.40
N ALA A 605 -16.03 2.13 -7.68
CA ALA A 605 -15.36 2.31 -8.96
C ALA A 605 -14.74 0.99 -9.46
N ASP A 606 -14.54 0.91 -10.77
CA ASP A 606 -13.47 0.11 -11.38
C ASP A 606 -12.87 0.90 -12.56
N ALA A 607 -11.94 0.31 -13.32
CA ALA A 607 -11.27 0.99 -14.44
C ALA A 607 -12.20 1.43 -15.59
N ASN A 608 -13.45 0.97 -15.63
CA ASN A 608 -14.41 1.28 -16.69
C ASN A 608 -15.68 1.97 -16.18
N ARG A 609 -16.04 1.82 -14.90
CA ARG A 609 -17.39 2.13 -14.40
C ARG A 609 -17.41 2.84 -13.04
N ILE A 610 -18.53 3.51 -12.81
CA ILE A 610 -18.89 4.18 -11.56
C ILE A 610 -20.25 3.65 -11.11
N TYR A 611 -20.34 3.17 -9.88
CA TYR A 611 -21.53 2.53 -9.33
C TYR A 611 -22.12 3.38 -8.20
N LEU A 612 -23.37 3.84 -8.36
CA LEU A 612 -24.16 4.39 -7.26
C LEU A 612 -24.93 3.25 -6.60
N ILE A 613 -24.67 3.05 -5.31
CA ILE A 613 -25.14 1.89 -4.53
C ILE A 613 -25.97 2.40 -3.34
N PRO A 614 -27.30 2.33 -3.39
CA PRO A 614 -28.14 2.71 -2.28
C PRO A 614 -28.12 1.66 -1.17
N ASN A 615 -28.19 2.15 0.07
CA ASN A 615 -28.42 1.38 1.27
C ASN A 615 -29.70 1.90 1.95
N LYS A 616 -30.87 1.53 1.39
CA LYS A 616 -32.19 1.84 1.98
C LYS A 616 -32.41 1.03 3.26
N PRO A 617 -33.15 1.56 4.27
CA PRO A 617 -33.56 0.80 5.44
C PRO A 617 -34.28 -0.51 5.07
N THR A 618 -34.02 -1.58 5.82
CA THR A 618 -34.58 -2.91 5.55
C THR A 618 -35.82 -3.17 6.42
N GLU A 619 -37.00 -3.24 5.81
CA GLU A 619 -38.24 -3.54 6.53
C GLU A 619 -38.36 -5.04 6.88
N GLN A 620 -39.04 -5.34 8.00
CA GLN A 620 -39.50 -6.69 8.38
C GLN A 620 -38.42 -7.77 8.59
N LEU A 621 -37.16 -7.38 8.82
CA LEU A 621 -36.05 -8.31 9.15
C LEU A 621 -35.76 -8.44 10.65
N MET A 622 -35.72 -9.69 11.14
CA MET A 622 -35.24 -10.02 12.47
C MET A 622 -33.70 -10.06 12.49
N GLY A 623 -33.08 -9.06 13.13
CA GLY A 623 -31.61 -8.99 13.25
C GLY A 623 -30.87 -8.49 12.01
N GLY A 624 -31.58 -7.84 11.08
CA GLY A 624 -31.01 -7.19 9.89
C GLY A 624 -30.45 -8.13 8.83
N VAL A 625 -29.55 -7.59 8.00
CA VAL A 625 -28.82 -8.32 6.96
C VAL A 625 -27.42 -8.66 7.45
N GLN A 626 -27.04 -9.92 7.35
CA GLN A 626 -25.81 -10.49 7.89
C GLN A 626 -24.95 -11.11 6.78
N SER A 627 -23.65 -11.24 7.04
CA SER A 627 -22.71 -11.89 6.13
C SER A 627 -23.07 -13.36 5.91
N ASN A 628 -22.90 -13.84 4.67
CA ASN A 628 -22.91 -15.27 4.37
C ASN A 628 -21.51 -15.91 4.38
N PHE A 629 -20.48 -15.19 4.85
CA PHE A 629 -19.14 -15.71 5.06
C PHE A 629 -18.87 -15.97 6.54
N MET A 630 -18.11 -17.03 6.85
CA MET A 630 -17.51 -17.19 8.17
C MET A 630 -16.59 -16.00 8.46
N GLY A 631 -16.77 -15.36 9.61
CA GLY A 631 -16.08 -14.11 9.98
C GLY A 631 -14.55 -14.19 10.07
N GLN A 632 -13.96 -15.37 9.88
CA GLN A 632 -12.52 -15.60 9.73
C GLN A 632 -11.96 -15.09 8.38
N LEU A 633 -12.79 -14.95 7.35
CA LEU A 633 -12.37 -14.49 6.01
C LEU A 633 -12.19 -12.96 5.89
N MET A 634 -12.74 -12.19 6.84
CA MET A 634 -12.52 -10.73 7.00
C MET A 634 -12.83 -9.84 5.77
N LEU A 635 -13.64 -10.33 4.83
CA LEU A 635 -14.02 -9.63 3.59
C LEU A 635 -14.72 -8.27 3.85
N LYS A 636 -14.41 -7.26 3.03
CA LYS A 636 -15.10 -5.96 3.00
C LYS A 636 -16.45 -6.13 2.31
N LEU A 637 -17.52 -6.04 3.10
CA LEU A 637 -18.91 -6.11 2.63
C LEU A 637 -19.61 -4.74 2.71
N LEU A 638 -20.40 -4.43 1.67
CA LEU A 638 -21.15 -3.18 1.53
C LEU A 638 -22.67 -3.46 1.50
N PRO A 639 -23.45 -3.04 2.52
CA PRO A 639 -24.92 -3.09 2.49
C PRO A 639 -25.50 -2.44 1.23
N THR A 640 -26.35 -3.19 0.52
CA THR A 640 -26.94 -2.80 -0.76
C THR A 640 -28.44 -3.12 -0.74
N ASN A 641 -29.26 -2.09 -0.83
CA ASN A 641 -30.72 -2.18 -0.82
C ASN A 641 -31.32 -0.99 -1.58
N GLY A 642 -31.97 -1.25 -2.71
CA GLY A 642 -32.48 -0.27 -3.67
C GLY A 642 -31.96 -0.49 -5.10
N GLU A 643 -32.05 0.53 -5.95
CA GLU A 643 -31.59 0.52 -7.34
C GLU A 643 -30.10 0.85 -7.45
N VAL A 644 -29.27 -0.14 -7.82
CA VAL A 644 -27.87 0.11 -8.17
C VAL A 644 -27.77 0.60 -9.61
N TYR A 645 -27.14 1.74 -9.83
CA TYR A 645 -26.86 2.29 -11.15
C TYR A 645 -25.37 2.12 -11.49
N ALA A 646 -25.06 1.73 -12.73
CA ALA A 646 -23.71 1.66 -13.26
C ALA A 646 -23.54 2.61 -14.46
N PHE A 647 -22.63 3.58 -14.35
CA PHE A 647 -22.29 4.55 -15.38
C PHE A 647 -20.93 4.25 -16.00
N GLU A 648 -20.74 4.59 -17.27
CA GLU A 648 -19.42 4.55 -17.93
C GLU A 648 -18.51 5.65 -17.36
N GLN A 649 -17.34 5.27 -16.84
CA GLN A 649 -16.40 6.22 -16.22
C GLN A 649 -15.84 7.27 -17.20
N LEU A 650 -15.76 6.95 -18.49
CA LEU A 650 -15.27 7.87 -19.52
C LEU A 650 -16.34 8.85 -20.04
N THR A 651 -17.63 8.47 -20.02
CA THR A 651 -18.69 9.21 -20.74
C THR A 651 -19.83 9.71 -19.86
N GLY A 652 -19.93 9.20 -18.62
CA GLY A 652 -21.03 9.49 -17.70
C GLY A 652 -22.36 8.82 -18.08
N LYS A 653 -22.42 8.09 -19.20
CA LYS A 653 -23.67 7.44 -19.67
C LYS A 653 -24.08 6.31 -18.74
N LEU A 654 -25.38 6.21 -18.47
CA LEU A 654 -25.96 5.06 -17.78
C LEU A 654 -25.81 3.80 -18.65
N ALA A 655 -25.09 2.81 -18.16
CA ALA A 655 -24.85 1.55 -18.86
C ALA A 655 -25.83 0.44 -18.44
N TRP A 656 -26.23 0.41 -17.16
CA TRP A 656 -27.36 -0.40 -16.65
C TRP A 656 -27.80 0.05 -15.25
N ARG A 657 -29.01 -0.37 -14.84
CA ARG A 657 -29.49 -0.33 -13.45
C ARG A 657 -30.08 -1.68 -13.05
N ASN A 658 -30.03 -2.03 -11.76
CA ASN A 658 -30.60 -3.27 -11.21
C ASN A 658 -31.17 -3.05 -9.79
N THR A 659 -32.39 -3.54 -9.56
CA THR A 659 -33.02 -3.62 -8.24
C THR A 659 -32.35 -4.68 -7.38
N LEU A 660 -31.96 -4.34 -6.16
CA LEU A 660 -31.45 -5.27 -5.17
C LEU A 660 -32.14 -5.08 -3.82
N VAL A 661 -32.47 -6.20 -3.17
CA VAL A 661 -33.19 -6.21 -1.89
C VAL A 661 -32.38 -6.98 -0.85
N ASN A 662 -32.09 -6.33 0.28
CA ASN A 662 -31.46 -6.94 1.46
C ASN A 662 -30.11 -7.66 1.16
N GLN A 663 -29.24 -7.07 0.34
CA GLN A 663 -27.96 -7.67 -0.08
C GLN A 663 -26.74 -7.07 0.63
N LEU A 664 -25.63 -7.80 0.59
CA LEU A 664 -24.29 -7.29 0.89
C LEU A 664 -23.40 -7.52 -0.34
N MET A 665 -22.89 -6.45 -0.94
CA MET A 665 -21.92 -6.50 -2.03
C MET A 665 -20.54 -6.87 -1.49
N ILE A 666 -19.80 -7.73 -2.19
CA ILE A 666 -18.39 -8.01 -1.90
C ILE A 666 -17.52 -6.95 -2.59
N LEU A 667 -16.64 -6.29 -1.83
CA LEU A 667 -15.69 -5.30 -2.35
C LEU A 667 -14.26 -5.84 -2.51
N ASP A 668 -13.92 -6.97 -1.91
CA ASP A 668 -12.65 -7.65 -2.14
C ASP A 668 -12.49 -8.07 -3.61
N ARG A 669 -11.33 -7.75 -4.19
CA ARG A 669 -11.01 -7.96 -5.61
C ARG A 669 -11.98 -7.25 -6.58
N PHE A 670 -12.80 -6.29 -6.12
CA PHE A 670 -13.88 -5.72 -6.92
C PHE A 670 -13.40 -5.14 -8.26
N GLU A 671 -12.32 -4.36 -8.27
CA GLU A 671 -11.82 -3.72 -9.49
C GLU A 671 -11.36 -4.73 -10.56
N GLU A 672 -11.05 -5.96 -10.15
CA GLU A 672 -10.44 -7.02 -10.96
C GLU A 672 -11.46 -8.06 -11.45
N LEU A 673 -12.48 -8.35 -10.63
CA LEU A 673 -13.50 -9.35 -10.95
C LEU A 673 -14.46 -8.82 -12.03
N PRO A 674 -14.74 -9.58 -13.11
CA PRO A 674 -15.64 -9.13 -14.19
C PRO A 674 -17.14 -9.13 -13.81
N MET A 675 -17.48 -9.44 -12.56
CA MET A 675 -18.84 -9.47 -12.04
C MET A 675 -18.96 -8.70 -10.71
N VAL A 676 -20.15 -8.18 -10.43
CA VAL A 676 -20.51 -7.72 -9.08
C VAL A 676 -21.11 -8.90 -8.32
N LEU A 677 -20.62 -9.17 -7.11
CA LEU A 677 -21.06 -10.29 -6.27
C LEU A 677 -21.80 -9.79 -5.04
N PHE A 678 -22.89 -10.48 -4.70
CA PHE A 678 -23.71 -10.21 -3.53
C PHE A 678 -24.00 -11.51 -2.79
N THR A 679 -23.81 -11.54 -1.48
CA THR A 679 -24.30 -12.68 -0.68
C THR A 679 -24.66 -12.26 0.74
N SER A 680 -25.80 -12.76 1.22
CA SER A 680 -26.46 -12.25 2.43
C SER A 680 -27.21 -13.35 3.16
N ARG A 681 -27.27 -13.26 4.49
CA ARG A 681 -28.19 -14.03 5.34
C ARG A 681 -29.13 -13.08 6.05
N PHE A 682 -30.42 -13.39 6.13
CA PHE A 682 -31.37 -12.62 6.94
C PHE A 682 -32.59 -13.45 7.31
N ASN A 683 -33.21 -13.10 8.43
CA ASN A 683 -34.41 -13.76 8.94
C ASN A 683 -35.65 -12.91 8.62
N ARG A 684 -36.50 -13.40 7.72
CA ARG A 684 -37.82 -12.78 7.44
C ARG A 684 -38.85 -13.28 8.43
N LEU A 685 -39.68 -12.36 8.94
CA LEU A 685 -40.94 -12.71 9.58
C LEU A 685 -41.97 -13.04 8.50
N VAL A 686 -42.64 -14.18 8.60
CA VAL A 686 -43.72 -14.58 7.68
C VAL A 686 -44.91 -15.11 8.49
N ASN A 687 -46.12 -14.74 8.07
CA ASN A 687 -47.34 -15.31 8.66
C ASN A 687 -47.69 -16.61 7.93
N ILE A 688 -47.59 -17.74 8.63
CA ILE A 688 -47.98 -19.06 8.14
C ILE A 688 -49.13 -19.54 9.03
N GLN A 689 -50.32 -19.74 8.45
CA GLN A 689 -51.52 -20.23 9.16
C GLN A 689 -51.81 -19.45 10.46
N ASN A 690 -51.82 -18.11 10.38
CA ASN A 690 -51.98 -17.17 11.50
C ASN A 690 -50.90 -17.20 12.60
N ALA A 691 -49.88 -18.07 12.49
CA ALA A 691 -48.69 -18.02 13.34
C ALA A 691 -47.58 -17.16 12.70
N ARG A 692 -46.88 -16.36 13.51
CA ARG A 692 -45.64 -15.69 13.09
C ARG A 692 -44.50 -16.71 13.08
N SER A 693 -44.03 -17.07 11.90
CA SER A 693 -42.86 -17.93 11.70
C SER A 693 -41.65 -17.11 11.24
N VAL A 694 -40.46 -17.66 11.42
CA VAL A 694 -39.20 -17.06 10.99
C VAL A 694 -38.60 -17.92 9.89
N VAL A 695 -38.32 -17.31 8.73
CA VAL A 695 -37.67 -17.98 7.60
C VAL A 695 -36.29 -17.38 7.38
N ALA A 696 -35.27 -18.16 7.70
CA ALA A 696 -33.89 -17.88 7.32
C ALA A 696 -33.76 -17.92 5.79
N THR A 697 -33.31 -16.81 5.22
CA THR A 697 -33.03 -16.63 3.78
C THR A 697 -31.52 -16.51 3.61
N VAL A 698 -30.94 -17.24 2.64
CA VAL A 698 -29.49 -17.24 2.39
C VAL A 698 -29.28 -17.11 0.89
N GLY A 699 -28.87 -15.92 0.44
CA GLY A 699 -28.79 -15.58 -0.98
C GLY A 699 -27.37 -15.47 -1.53
N LEU A 700 -27.19 -15.84 -2.79
CA LEU A 700 -26.06 -15.47 -3.65
C LEU A 700 -26.62 -14.90 -4.96
N LYS A 701 -26.25 -13.67 -5.30
CA LYS A 701 -26.53 -13.06 -6.62
C LYS A 701 -25.24 -12.57 -7.25
N SER A 702 -25.14 -12.60 -8.57
CA SER A 702 -24.07 -11.86 -9.28
C SER A 702 -24.48 -11.40 -10.67
N TYR A 703 -23.84 -10.34 -11.15
CA TYR A 703 -24.19 -9.63 -12.39
C TYR A 703 -22.91 -9.30 -13.18
N ASP A 704 -22.94 -9.47 -14.51
CA ASP A 704 -21.85 -9.07 -15.41
C ASP A 704 -21.69 -7.55 -15.35
N LYS A 705 -20.52 -7.06 -14.91
CA LYS A 705 -20.25 -5.63 -14.77
C LYS A 705 -20.46 -4.84 -16.05
N ARG A 706 -20.15 -5.43 -17.20
CA ARG A 706 -20.21 -4.80 -18.51
C ARG A 706 -21.64 -4.68 -19.03
N THR A 707 -22.50 -5.65 -18.76
CA THR A 707 -23.86 -5.72 -19.34
C THR A 707 -25.02 -5.57 -18.36
N GLY A 708 -24.76 -5.67 -17.06
CA GLY A 708 -25.79 -5.66 -16.02
C GLY A 708 -26.67 -6.90 -16.01
N LYS A 709 -26.35 -7.92 -16.83
CA LYS A 709 -27.09 -9.17 -16.88
C LYS A 709 -26.79 -10.02 -15.65
N LEU A 710 -27.85 -10.58 -15.08
CA LEU A 710 -27.78 -11.57 -14.02
C LEU A 710 -27.01 -12.81 -14.51
N ILE A 711 -26.01 -13.24 -13.73
CA ILE A 711 -25.23 -14.47 -13.95
C ILE A 711 -25.76 -15.60 -13.07
N VAL A 712 -26.06 -15.29 -11.81
CA VAL A 712 -26.65 -16.24 -10.85
C VAL A 712 -27.59 -15.51 -9.90
N ASP A 713 -28.66 -16.20 -9.51
CA ASP A 713 -29.54 -15.85 -8.40
C ASP A 713 -29.94 -17.16 -7.71
N LYS A 714 -29.52 -17.34 -6.46
CA LYS A 714 -29.70 -18.59 -5.72
C LYS A 714 -30.03 -18.32 -4.26
N ASP A 715 -31.12 -18.90 -3.78
CA ASP A 715 -31.40 -19.09 -2.37
C ASP A 715 -30.96 -20.51 -1.97
N PHE A 716 -30.24 -20.64 -0.85
CA PHE A 716 -29.80 -21.92 -0.30
C PHE A 716 -30.74 -22.44 0.81
N GLY A 717 -31.74 -21.64 1.21
CA GLY A 717 -32.70 -21.98 2.24
C GLY A 717 -32.10 -22.07 3.66
N GLN A 718 -32.88 -22.62 4.59
CA GLN A 718 -32.60 -22.49 6.03
C GLN A 718 -31.38 -23.28 6.51
N GLN A 719 -31.03 -24.40 5.88
CA GLN A 719 -29.94 -25.28 6.32
C GLN A 719 -28.54 -24.84 5.86
N ALA A 720 -28.46 -23.81 5.01
CA ALA A 720 -27.22 -23.33 4.40
C ALA A 720 -26.17 -22.94 5.45
N GLN A 721 -24.94 -23.40 5.24
CA GLN A 721 -23.79 -23.00 6.04
C GLN A 721 -23.12 -21.75 5.45
N PRO A 722 -22.48 -20.89 6.26
CA PRO A 722 -21.72 -19.77 5.72
C PRO A 722 -20.53 -20.29 4.90
N PHE A 723 -20.19 -19.60 3.81
CA PHE A 723 -18.98 -19.87 3.06
C PHE A 723 -17.74 -19.68 3.97
N HIS A 724 -16.90 -20.71 4.04
CA HIS A 724 -15.64 -20.70 4.77
C HIS A 724 -14.43 -20.42 3.88
N GLY A 725 -14.58 -20.45 2.55
CA GLY A 725 -13.56 -20.08 1.56
C GLY A 725 -14.06 -19.09 0.51
N PHE A 726 -13.18 -18.15 0.15
CA PHE A 726 -13.31 -17.19 -0.97
C PHE A 726 -11.94 -17.13 -1.67
N VAL A 727 -11.81 -17.75 -2.85
CA VAL A 727 -10.50 -17.94 -3.52
C VAL A 727 -10.57 -17.38 -4.93
N VAL A 728 -9.72 -16.40 -5.25
CA VAL A 728 -9.66 -15.74 -6.57
C VAL A 728 -8.32 -15.98 -7.25
N ASP A 729 -8.39 -16.49 -8.48
CA ASP A 729 -7.28 -16.62 -9.42
C ASP A 729 -7.63 -15.83 -10.69
N LEU A 730 -7.03 -14.66 -10.88
CA LEU A 730 -7.28 -13.83 -12.05
C LEU A 730 -6.73 -14.43 -13.35
N ARG A 731 -5.63 -15.20 -13.28
CA ARG A 731 -4.92 -15.68 -14.47
C ARG A 731 -5.60 -16.89 -15.08
N LEU A 732 -6.05 -17.83 -14.25
CA LEU A 732 -6.99 -18.86 -14.70
C LEU A 732 -8.42 -18.33 -14.81
N GLY A 733 -8.69 -17.10 -14.38
CA GLY A 733 -10.02 -16.50 -14.45
C GLY A 733 -11.07 -17.31 -13.66
N ARG A 734 -10.78 -17.54 -12.38
CA ARG A 734 -11.59 -18.35 -11.47
C ARG A 734 -11.86 -17.62 -10.15
N LEU A 735 -13.09 -17.73 -9.67
CA LEU A 735 -13.47 -17.44 -8.28
C LEU A 735 -14.19 -18.67 -7.72
N ASP A 736 -13.75 -19.16 -6.57
CA ASP A 736 -14.44 -20.19 -5.81
C ASP A 736 -15.04 -19.63 -4.51
N LEU A 737 -16.33 -19.89 -4.29
CA LEU A 737 -16.99 -19.80 -2.99
C LEU A 737 -17.14 -21.22 -2.43
N MET A 738 -16.79 -21.44 -1.16
CA MET A 738 -16.78 -22.78 -0.56
C MET A 738 -17.53 -22.81 0.78
N ASP A 739 -18.56 -23.64 0.89
CA ASP A 739 -19.15 -24.06 2.17
C ASP A 739 -18.82 -25.53 2.45
N TYR A 740 -19.34 -26.13 3.52
CA TYR A 740 -19.00 -27.51 3.91
C TYR A 740 -19.60 -28.61 3.01
N GLN A 741 -20.49 -28.26 2.08
CA GLN A 741 -21.22 -29.18 1.20
C GLN A 741 -21.09 -28.80 -0.28
N ASN A 742 -20.90 -27.51 -0.59
CA ASN A 742 -20.89 -26.98 -1.95
C ASN A 742 -19.62 -26.14 -2.21
N ARG A 743 -19.05 -26.30 -3.40
CA ARG A 743 -18.14 -25.34 -4.03
C ARG A 743 -18.85 -24.72 -5.24
N ILE A 744 -18.79 -23.40 -5.35
CA ILE A 744 -19.37 -22.65 -6.47
C ILE A 744 -18.23 -21.93 -7.18
N SER A 745 -17.93 -22.38 -8.40
CA SER A 745 -16.87 -21.84 -9.24
C SER A 745 -17.44 -20.95 -10.32
N PHE A 746 -17.08 -19.67 -10.29
CA PHE A 746 -17.23 -18.74 -11.41
C PHE A 746 -15.99 -18.85 -12.29
N LEU A 747 -16.17 -19.02 -13.59
CA LEU A 747 -15.09 -19.22 -14.57
C LEU A 747 -15.24 -18.22 -15.73
N TRP A 748 -14.14 -17.57 -16.10
CA TRP A 748 -14.05 -16.61 -17.20
C TRP A 748 -12.71 -16.75 -17.93
N GLY A 749 -12.66 -16.30 -19.20
CA GLY A 749 -11.41 -16.32 -19.97
C GLY A 749 -10.79 -17.74 -20.03
N PRO A 750 -9.50 -17.92 -19.66
CA PRO A 750 -8.85 -19.24 -19.64
C PRO A 750 -9.59 -20.32 -18.84
N GLY A 751 -10.28 -19.94 -17.76
CA GLY A 751 -10.95 -20.86 -16.84
C GLY A 751 -12.13 -21.60 -17.47
N LEU A 752 -12.72 -21.04 -18.52
CA LEU A 752 -13.79 -21.68 -19.28
C LEU A 752 -13.34 -23.03 -19.86
N ALA A 753 -12.10 -23.11 -20.35
CA ALA A 753 -11.53 -24.34 -20.92
C ALA A 753 -11.23 -25.42 -19.86
N LEU A 754 -10.97 -25.03 -18.61
CA LEU A 754 -10.80 -25.98 -17.50
C LEU A 754 -12.14 -26.60 -17.09
N GLY A 755 -13.23 -25.83 -17.16
CA GLY A 755 -14.59 -26.21 -16.75
C GLY A 755 -15.34 -27.18 -17.69
N GLU A 756 -14.64 -27.90 -18.57
CA GLU A 756 -15.24 -28.87 -19.51
C GLU A 756 -14.55 -30.25 -19.54
N GLY A 757 -13.40 -30.41 -18.88
CA GLY A 757 -12.73 -31.71 -18.73
C GLY A 757 -12.24 -32.04 -17.31
N ALA A 758 -12.20 -31.06 -16.40
CA ALA A 758 -11.52 -31.22 -15.13
C ALA A 758 -12.40 -31.83 -14.02
N LYS A 759 -12.46 -33.16 -13.93
CA LYS A 759 -12.55 -33.83 -12.62
C LYS A 759 -11.21 -33.64 -11.89
N LEU A 760 -10.99 -32.44 -11.36
CA LEU A 760 -9.79 -32.12 -10.59
C LEU A 760 -9.74 -32.98 -9.33
N ALA A 761 -8.57 -33.55 -9.06
CA ALA A 761 -8.36 -34.46 -7.94
C ALA A 761 -8.68 -33.80 -6.60
N SER A 762 -9.08 -34.61 -5.62
CA SER A 762 -9.07 -34.22 -4.22
C SER A 762 -7.70 -33.64 -3.84
N GLY A 763 -7.70 -32.56 -3.06
CA GLY A 763 -6.46 -31.99 -2.50
C GLY A 763 -5.64 -33.04 -1.75
N PRO A 764 -4.32 -32.85 -1.63
CA PRO A 764 -3.39 -33.90 -1.19
C PRO A 764 -3.80 -34.50 0.15
N SER A 765 -4.06 -35.80 0.17
CA SER A 765 -4.17 -36.57 1.41
C SER A 765 -2.81 -36.55 2.11
N VAL A 766 -2.82 -36.32 3.42
CA VAL A 766 -1.60 -36.27 4.24
C VAL A 766 -1.17 -37.69 4.58
N ASP A 767 -0.70 -38.43 3.57
CA ASP A 767 0.01 -39.70 3.73
C ASP A 767 1.52 -39.47 3.70
N SER A 768 2.22 -40.02 4.69
CA SER A 768 3.60 -39.64 5.01
C SER A 768 4.60 -40.79 4.79
N ARG A 769 5.07 -40.94 3.54
CA ARG A 769 6.32 -41.65 3.17
C ARG A 769 6.77 -41.29 1.74
N PRO A 770 8.08 -41.08 1.48
CA PRO A 770 8.60 -40.88 0.13
C PRO A 770 9.10 -42.19 -0.51
N PRO A 771 8.84 -42.42 -1.81
CA PRO A 771 9.64 -43.30 -2.67
C PRO A 771 10.68 -42.52 -3.50
N SER A 772 11.62 -43.23 -4.14
CA SER A 772 12.90 -42.69 -4.62
C SER A 772 12.98 -42.43 -6.14
N THR A 773 13.63 -41.31 -6.50
CA THR A 773 14.47 -41.07 -7.70
C THR A 773 14.31 -41.99 -8.94
N ASN A 774 13.93 -41.41 -10.10
CA ASN A 774 14.90 -41.12 -11.17
C ASN A 774 14.29 -40.43 -12.41
N ALA A 775 15.18 -39.99 -13.31
CA ALA A 775 14.97 -39.61 -14.71
C ALA A 775 14.11 -38.36 -15.02
N LEU A 776 14.85 -37.29 -15.31
CA LEU A 776 14.44 -36.13 -16.10
C LEU A 776 13.56 -36.46 -17.32
N ASN A 777 12.59 -35.59 -17.59
CA ASN A 777 12.52 -34.96 -18.90
C ASN A 777 11.97 -33.53 -18.78
N LEU A 778 12.31 -32.67 -19.75
CA LEU A 778 11.77 -31.33 -19.88
C LEU A 778 10.28 -31.41 -20.24
N ASP A 779 9.45 -30.48 -19.72
CA ASP A 779 9.04 -29.39 -20.61
C ASP A 779 8.59 -28.09 -19.91
N ILE A 780 8.57 -27.02 -20.69
CA ILE A 780 8.54 -25.61 -20.28
C ILE A 780 7.10 -25.08 -20.14
N ALA A 781 6.82 -24.23 -19.13
CA ALA A 781 5.96 -23.03 -19.19
C ALA A 781 5.50 -22.56 -17.78
N ILE A 782 6.33 -21.86 -17.02
CA ILE A 782 6.26 -20.39 -16.91
C ILE A 782 4.87 -19.85 -16.48
N ASN A 783 4.63 -19.96 -15.17
CA ASN A 783 4.43 -18.83 -14.26
C ASN A 783 3.48 -17.68 -14.66
N GLY A 784 2.57 -17.33 -13.74
CA GLY A 784 2.53 -15.94 -13.26
C GLY A 784 1.19 -15.21 -13.19
N PHE A 785 0.57 -15.22 -12.02
CA PHE A 785 -0.43 -14.25 -11.55
C PHE A 785 0.21 -12.84 -11.51
N PRO A 786 -0.55 -11.75 -11.74
CA PRO A 786 -0.98 -10.84 -10.65
C PRO A 786 -2.43 -10.33 -10.91
N ILE A 787 -3.01 -9.22 -10.41
CA ILE A 787 -2.62 -8.10 -9.51
C ILE A 787 -3.88 -7.59 -8.74
N LEU A 788 -3.73 -6.76 -7.69
CA LEU A 788 -4.81 -6.06 -6.95
C LEU A 788 -4.90 -4.53 -7.29
N LEU A 789 -5.65 -3.58 -6.66
CA LEU A 789 -6.13 -3.43 -5.27
C LEU A 789 -7.01 -2.16 -5.06
N GLY A 790 -7.89 -2.16 -4.04
CA GLY A 790 -8.39 -0.93 -3.40
C GLY A 790 -8.85 -1.17 -1.95
N GLY A 791 -8.61 -0.29 -0.96
CA GLY A 791 -7.85 0.97 -0.98
C GLY A 791 -7.55 1.54 0.43
N VAL A 792 -6.61 2.48 0.52
CA VAL A 792 -5.98 3.06 1.75
C VAL A 792 -5.73 4.56 1.55
N GLN A 793 -5.15 5.28 2.53
CA GLN A 793 -4.60 6.64 2.33
C GLN A 793 -3.54 6.61 1.21
N PHE A 794 -3.94 7.02 0.00
CA PHE A 794 -3.12 6.94 -1.21
C PHE A 794 -2.52 8.29 -1.56
N ASN A 795 -1.26 8.30 -2.00
CA ASN A 795 -0.69 9.41 -2.76
C ASN A 795 -1.04 9.24 -4.26
N GLN A 796 -2.12 9.86 -4.72
CA GLN A 796 -2.43 9.86 -6.15
C GLN A 796 -1.54 10.86 -6.92
N VAL A 797 -0.68 10.33 -7.79
CA VAL A 797 0.01 11.14 -8.79
C VAL A 797 -1.00 11.62 -9.82
N ILE A 798 -1.25 12.92 -9.85
CA ILE A 798 -2.14 13.56 -10.82
C ILE A 798 -1.56 13.35 -12.23
N ARG A 799 -2.26 12.61 -13.09
CA ARG A 799 -2.02 12.73 -14.54
C ARG A 799 -2.43 14.14 -14.96
N ARG A 800 -1.47 15.06 -15.05
CA ARG A 800 -1.66 16.30 -15.81
C ARG A 800 -2.07 15.89 -17.22
N GLY A 801 -3.28 16.25 -17.63
CA GLY A 801 -3.65 16.18 -19.03
C GLY A 801 -2.64 17.03 -19.81
N VAL A 802 -1.89 16.40 -20.72
CA VAL A 802 -1.06 17.14 -21.66
C VAL A 802 -2.01 18.03 -22.44
N PRO A 803 -1.83 19.36 -22.47
CA PRO A 803 -2.67 20.21 -23.29
C PRO A 803 -2.46 19.76 -24.74
N ILE A 804 -3.54 19.30 -25.38
CA ILE A 804 -3.52 19.07 -26.83
C ILE A 804 -3.10 20.40 -27.45
N PRO A 805 -1.98 20.47 -28.20
CA PRO A 805 -1.65 21.69 -28.91
C PRO A 805 -2.77 21.91 -29.92
N VAL A 806 -3.58 22.95 -29.67
CA VAL A 806 -4.57 23.42 -30.65
C VAL A 806 -3.78 23.79 -31.89
N GLN A 807 -3.85 22.94 -32.93
CA GLN A 807 -3.27 23.27 -34.21
C GLN A 807 -3.90 24.60 -34.64
N PRO A 808 -3.10 25.63 -35.01
CA PRO A 808 -3.66 26.85 -35.53
C PRO A 808 -4.51 26.49 -36.75
N VAL A 809 -5.71 27.08 -36.84
CA VAL A 809 -6.61 26.83 -37.97
C VAL A 809 -6.01 27.48 -39.22
N ILE A 810 -5.15 26.71 -39.90
CA ILE A 810 -4.63 27.05 -41.22
C ILE A 810 -5.84 27.08 -42.16
N LYS A 811 -6.18 28.27 -42.65
CA LYS A 811 -7.21 28.44 -43.67
C LYS A 811 -6.81 27.62 -44.90
N PRO A 812 -7.73 26.90 -45.56
CA PRO A 812 -7.40 26.13 -46.75
C PRO A 812 -6.96 27.09 -47.87
N GLU A 813 -5.68 27.03 -48.22
CA GLU A 813 -5.09 27.81 -49.32
C GLU A 813 -5.42 27.11 -50.64
N VAL A 814 -6.11 27.82 -51.54
CA VAL A 814 -6.65 27.23 -52.77
C VAL A 814 -5.59 27.27 -53.87
N PHE A 815 -5.02 26.10 -54.17
CA PHE A 815 -4.14 25.92 -55.34
C PHE A 815 -4.92 25.40 -56.56
N PRO A 816 -4.62 25.89 -57.78
CA PRO A 816 -5.35 25.53 -59.00
C PRO A 816 -4.96 24.14 -59.54
N PRO A 817 -5.81 23.51 -60.38
CA PRO A 817 -5.56 22.18 -60.91
C PRO A 817 -4.47 22.15 -62.00
N VAL A 818 -3.64 21.11 -61.96
CA VAL A 818 -2.64 20.78 -63.00
C VAL A 818 -3.12 19.52 -63.76
N PRO A 819 -2.99 19.46 -65.10
CA PRO A 819 -3.67 18.44 -65.92
C PRO A 819 -3.03 17.03 -65.87
N GLN A 820 -3.80 16.04 -66.33
CA GLN A 820 -3.46 14.60 -66.26
C GLN A 820 -2.74 14.03 -67.51
N LYS A 821 -2.23 12.79 -67.35
CA LYS A 821 -1.89 11.75 -68.35
C LYS A 821 -0.50 11.82 -69.04
N PRO A 822 0.07 10.68 -69.54
CA PRO A 822 -0.22 9.26 -69.22
C PRO A 822 1.00 8.30 -69.08
N ASN A 823 0.69 7.06 -68.66
CA ASN A 823 1.34 5.77 -69.02
C ASN A 823 2.80 5.43 -68.64
N ARG A 824 2.91 4.56 -67.61
CA ARG A 824 3.35 3.14 -67.72
C ARG A 824 4.58 2.79 -68.57
N ILE A 825 5.68 2.45 -67.90
CA ILE A 825 6.74 1.53 -68.40
C ILE A 825 6.98 0.44 -67.34
N VAL A 826 7.42 -0.75 -67.75
CA VAL A 826 7.69 -1.93 -66.89
C VAL A 826 9.13 -2.40 -67.11
N VAL A 827 9.86 -2.74 -66.04
CA VAL A 827 11.23 -3.29 -66.08
C VAL A 827 11.35 -4.41 -65.00
N PRO A 828 12.05 -5.55 -65.27
CA PRO A 828 11.97 -6.79 -64.46
C PRO A 828 13.06 -6.89 -63.33
N PRO A 829 13.12 -7.98 -62.52
CA PRO A 829 13.73 -7.95 -61.18
C PRO A 829 15.23 -8.26 -61.09
N GLN A 830 15.77 -8.03 -59.89
CA GLN A 830 17.19 -8.10 -59.46
C GLN A 830 17.78 -9.52 -59.42
N LYS A 831 19.13 -9.61 -59.51
CA LYS A 831 20.01 -10.39 -58.60
C LYS A 831 21.49 -9.91 -58.68
N PRO A 832 22.42 -10.33 -57.78
CA PRO A 832 23.53 -9.49 -57.29
C PRO A 832 24.90 -10.24 -57.41
N PRO A 833 25.87 -10.11 -56.46
CA PRO A 833 26.61 -8.94 -55.97
C PRO A 833 28.13 -9.01 -56.31
N ALA A 834 28.88 -7.92 -56.08
CA ALA A 834 30.34 -7.96 -55.98
C ALA A 834 30.89 -6.87 -55.04
N GLU A 835 32.05 -7.12 -54.44
CA GLU A 835 32.77 -6.23 -53.50
C GLU A 835 33.92 -5.44 -54.23
N PRO A 836 34.94 -4.86 -53.56
CA PRO A 836 34.83 -3.56 -52.89
C PRO A 836 35.95 -2.54 -53.22
N LYS A 837 35.68 -1.24 -52.94
CA LYS A 837 36.68 -0.15 -52.74
C LYS A 837 37.50 0.26 -54.00
N PRO A 838 38.28 1.38 -54.00
CA PRO A 838 38.68 2.25 -52.89
C PRO A 838 38.36 3.76 -53.03
N ASN A 839 38.80 4.51 -52.01
CA ASN A 839 38.95 5.97 -51.85
C ASN A 839 39.13 6.76 -53.18
N SER A 840 38.63 7.98 -53.36
CA SER A 840 39.04 9.14 -52.53
C SER A 840 38.36 10.46 -52.94
N ARG A 841 37.73 11.16 -51.98
CA ARG A 841 38.07 12.51 -51.48
C ARG A 841 37.03 12.99 -50.47
#